data_AF-A0A818UZ60-F1
#
_entry.id   AF-A0A818UZ60-F1
#
_cell.length_a   1.000
_cell.length_b   1.000
_cell.length_c   1.000
_cell.angle_alpha   90.00
_cell.angle_beta   90.00
_cell.angle_gamma   90.00
#
_symmetry.space_group_name_H-M   'P 1'
#
loop_
_entity.id
_entity.type
_entity.pdbx_description
1 polymer ?
#
loop_
_entity_poly.entity_id
_entity_poly.type
_entity_poly.pdbx_seq_one_letter_code
_entity_poly.pdbx_strand_id
1 'polypeptide(L)'
;MIGNTSSITEEDESYNNDEYNYDRVQFVVDQRPNISLSKNQNEPIPPITSTSTTDSNSWSILNVIKNFLSISPYLLAKAEEQLYQNLKRQYYGEYIHIRGGNLIWTVKSLNPSKTTIPIVLMHDFGCASGIWILNIDFLSARHPLYMFDILGFGRSSRPNFDQTNSINAETKFVETIEDWRIAVGLQTKFYLVGHGFGAYLATVYALKYGEFIKKLILLDPWGFNQKPDENQLHLSIPFWINMLARLMQKLTSFSAFRYLGPLGLPLLKIFAPRWKRLSPAEQSAKKSNALYKYLYYVNTQPASGDLGFQAIASWYGWAKDPIVQSDHTRIESISDDIPLVFIYGSRTNIDNTAAHQILLQRGSTNTSIKTIHSAAHFFFMERPIQFHEVMSDLLSDLPQNVPTLASADSTITTAILSQVNKKNKTSDILDNNEKRMATTNELLLSPDEQLTSPSNAIDEMISMALIHENLNNQNSPIEQLPTESTKKKISSTSRFRTIETLKRLSWKNSGPEQLARAEMKIFETLKSQFQGRYIPVLNNTQKIWSICANLTSTNIPVVLIHGFGGGVGLWSLNLDQLCLDRPVYAFDLPGFAHSSRPVFSRDPIEAESQFVEMIEEWRINMGLNGPFIILGHSFGGFLTAAYAIRYPKYIVQIVLVDPWGFGHKPDNWQTSPMQRIPPWLRSFSSVMMKFSPLAGLRVAGPFGVHIMKYLRQDLRVKFQKLFDDDRVLEYLYHCNAQVPTGEEGFRTISDLLAWSKNPMIDRIHLIDERIPIHFLHGEQSWIEIDSSWIAQGKRDNVFIDTMKDAGHHVYADAPDEFDIFLKKTLMNKE
;
A
#
# COMPACT_ATOMS: atom_id res chain seq x y z
N MET A 1 -44.77 37.28 -40.68
CA MET A 1 -45.12 37.55 -42.08
C MET A 1 -44.41 36.52 -42.95
N ILE A 2 -45.20 35.73 -43.70
CA ILE A 2 -44.93 35.16 -45.05
C ILE A 2 -43.70 34.21 -45.11
N GLY A 3 -43.84 32.88 -45.26
CA GLY A 3 -44.37 32.14 -46.44
C GLY A 3 -43.23 31.97 -47.46
N ASN A 4 -42.84 30.84 -48.04
CA ASN A 4 -43.56 29.70 -48.64
C ASN A 4 -42.50 28.62 -49.01
N THR A 5 -42.66 27.34 -48.68
CA THR A 5 -43.16 26.22 -49.52
C THR A 5 -42.48 25.97 -50.88
N SER A 6 -41.90 24.77 -51.04
CA SER A 6 -42.11 23.90 -52.22
C SER A 6 -41.72 22.46 -51.90
N SER A 7 -42.44 21.53 -52.52
CA SER A 7 -42.81 20.19 -52.05
C SER A 7 -42.38 19.07 -53.00
N ILE A 8 -42.33 17.83 -52.48
CA ILE A 8 -42.55 16.51 -53.15
C ILE A 8 -41.37 16.04 -54.04
N THR A 9 -40.78 14.86 -53.82
CA THR A 9 -41.33 13.55 -54.20
C THR A 9 -41.06 12.41 -53.21
N GLU A 10 -42.11 11.63 -52.95
CA GLU A 10 -42.07 10.24 -52.50
C GLU A 10 -41.52 9.34 -53.61
N GLU A 11 -40.67 8.38 -53.27
CA GLU A 11 -40.55 7.11 -53.98
C GLU A 11 -40.40 5.99 -52.93
N ASP A 12 -41.37 5.08 -52.98
CA ASP A 12 -41.38 3.77 -52.34
C ASP A 12 -40.13 2.97 -52.71
N GLU A 13 -39.54 2.24 -51.75
CA GLU A 13 -39.02 0.91 -52.07
C GLU A 13 -38.98 -0.02 -50.85
N SER A 14 -39.66 -1.14 -51.06
CA SER A 14 -39.85 -2.35 -50.27
C SER A 14 -38.83 -2.72 -49.18
N TYR A 15 -39.42 -3.10 -48.03
CA TYR A 15 -38.89 -4.07 -47.08
C TYR A 15 -38.26 -5.28 -47.76
N ASN A 16 -36.99 -5.54 -47.46
CA ASN A 16 -36.46 -6.90 -47.42
C ASN A 16 -35.61 -7.05 -46.15
N ASN A 17 -36.10 -7.89 -45.25
CA ASN A 17 -35.38 -8.41 -44.09
C ASN A 17 -34.18 -9.23 -44.58
N ASP A 18 -32.99 -8.93 -44.08
CA ASP A 18 -32.00 -9.98 -43.81
C ASP A 18 -31.13 -9.57 -42.63
N GLU A 19 -31.10 -10.49 -41.65
CA GLU A 19 -30.53 -10.37 -40.31
C GLU A 19 -29.01 -10.17 -40.33
N TYR A 20 -28.52 -9.11 -39.67
CA TYR A 20 -27.16 -9.08 -39.13
C TYR A 20 -27.18 -9.63 -37.70
N ASN A 21 -26.95 -10.94 -37.60
CA ASN A 21 -26.90 -11.70 -36.36
C ASN A 21 -25.52 -11.49 -35.68
N TYR A 22 -25.46 -10.61 -34.68
CA TYR A 22 -24.29 -10.46 -33.79
C TYR A 22 -24.62 -10.96 -32.37
N ASP A 23 -24.10 -12.16 -32.11
CA ASP A 23 -23.69 -12.78 -30.83
C ASP A 23 -24.63 -12.75 -29.61
N ARG A 24 -25.62 -13.65 -29.62
CA ARG A 24 -26.09 -14.32 -28.38
C ARG A 24 -25.10 -15.43 -28.02
N VAL A 25 -24.45 -15.34 -26.85
CA VAL A 25 -23.62 -16.45 -26.35
C VAL A 25 -24.49 -17.38 -25.49
N GLN A 26 -24.86 -18.51 -26.08
CA GLN A 26 -25.61 -19.58 -25.41
C GLN A 26 -24.62 -20.60 -24.83
N PHE A 27 -24.62 -20.79 -23.51
CA PHE A 27 -23.82 -21.84 -22.85
C PHE A 27 -24.68 -23.10 -22.75
N VAL A 28 -24.62 -23.97 -23.76
CA VAL A 28 -25.35 -25.25 -23.77
C VAL A 28 -24.45 -26.36 -23.22
N VAL A 29 -24.87 -26.99 -22.13
CA VAL A 29 -24.30 -28.26 -21.66
C VAL A 29 -25.02 -29.38 -22.40
N ASP A 30 -24.42 -29.91 -23.46
CA ASP A 30 -24.99 -31.05 -24.18
C ASP A 30 -24.45 -32.38 -23.63
N GLN A 31 -25.35 -33.25 -23.17
CA GLN A 31 -25.02 -34.65 -22.88
C GLN A 31 -25.01 -35.41 -24.20
N ARG A 32 -23.85 -36.00 -24.56
CA ARG A 32 -23.58 -36.70 -25.83
C ARG A 32 -24.73 -37.61 -26.31
N PRO A 33 -24.83 -37.80 -27.65
CA PRO A 33 -24.32 -39.05 -28.22
C PRO A 33 -23.44 -38.87 -29.48
N ASN A 34 -22.69 -39.93 -29.79
CA ASN A 34 -21.77 -40.09 -30.93
C ASN A 34 -22.42 -39.80 -32.31
N ILE A 35 -21.65 -39.19 -33.22
CA ILE A 35 -21.61 -39.48 -34.68
C ILE A 35 -20.24 -39.05 -35.24
N SER A 36 -19.74 -39.83 -36.21
CA SER A 36 -18.42 -39.78 -36.86
C SER A 36 -18.31 -38.85 -38.08
N LEU A 37 -17.14 -38.20 -38.20
CA LEU A 37 -16.37 -37.79 -39.41
C LEU A 37 -17.07 -37.13 -40.63
N SER A 38 -16.62 -35.91 -40.97
CA SER A 38 -16.14 -35.58 -42.34
C SER A 38 -15.15 -34.40 -42.35
N LYS A 39 -14.00 -34.58 -43.01
CA LYS A 39 -13.02 -33.54 -43.39
C LYS A 39 -13.50 -32.79 -44.64
N ASN A 40 -13.33 -31.46 -44.66
CA ASN A 40 -13.08 -30.54 -45.81
C ASN A 40 -13.45 -29.11 -45.32
N GLN A 41 -12.84 -27.98 -45.68
CA GLN A 41 -11.69 -27.59 -46.50
C GLN A 41 -11.33 -26.13 -46.08
N ASN A 42 -10.10 -25.71 -46.38
CA ASN A 42 -9.57 -24.36 -46.17
C ASN A 42 -10.29 -23.30 -47.03
N GLU A 43 -10.70 -22.16 -46.45
CA GLU A 43 -10.70 -20.86 -47.14
C GLU A 43 -10.41 -19.69 -46.16
N PRO A 44 -9.67 -18.64 -46.58
CA PRO A 44 -9.26 -17.53 -45.73
C PRO A 44 -10.31 -16.40 -45.68
N ILE A 45 -10.55 -15.85 -44.48
CA ILE A 45 -11.42 -14.68 -44.23
C ILE A 45 -10.65 -13.38 -44.56
N PRO A 46 -11.24 -12.39 -45.28
CA PRO A 46 -10.57 -11.15 -45.67
C PRO A 46 -10.44 -10.14 -44.50
N PRO A 47 -9.47 -9.19 -44.57
CA PRO A 47 -9.22 -8.24 -43.50
C PRO A 47 -10.28 -7.12 -43.47
N ILE A 48 -10.77 -6.82 -42.27
CA ILE A 48 -11.66 -5.69 -41.97
C ILE A 48 -10.85 -4.39 -42.11
N THR A 49 -11.24 -3.55 -43.05
CA THR A 49 -10.71 -2.20 -43.27
C THR A 49 -11.26 -1.23 -42.22
N SER A 50 -10.37 -0.68 -41.39
CA SER A 50 -10.66 0.49 -40.56
C SER A 50 -10.60 1.75 -41.43
N THR A 51 -11.68 2.52 -41.50
CA THR A 51 -11.66 3.89 -42.02
C THR A 51 -10.91 4.80 -41.04
N SER A 52 -9.61 4.98 -41.29
CA SER A 52 -8.77 5.95 -40.60
C SER A 52 -8.93 7.33 -41.23
N THR A 53 -9.46 8.29 -40.48
CA THR A 53 -9.07 9.69 -40.68
C THR A 53 -7.68 9.86 -40.09
N THR A 54 -6.76 10.27 -40.94
CA THR A 54 -5.34 10.42 -40.69
C THR A 54 -5.04 11.54 -39.69
N ASP A 55 -4.44 11.20 -38.56
CA ASP A 55 -3.50 12.09 -37.85
C ASP A 55 -2.15 11.38 -37.71
N SER A 56 -1.16 11.96 -38.38
CA SER A 56 0.20 11.44 -38.51
C SER A 56 1.03 11.68 -37.24
N ASN A 57 1.87 10.69 -36.91
CA ASN A 57 3.02 10.73 -36.00
C ASN A 57 2.75 10.79 -34.48
N SER A 58 2.51 9.62 -33.87
CA SER A 58 3.17 9.29 -32.58
C SER A 58 3.21 7.77 -32.31
N TRP A 59 4.21 7.08 -32.86
CA TRP A 59 4.67 5.80 -32.29
C TRP A 59 5.44 6.10 -31.00
N SER A 60 4.74 6.54 -29.96
CA SER A 60 5.37 6.64 -28.65
C SER A 60 5.56 5.22 -28.10
N ILE A 61 6.75 4.94 -27.58
CA ILE A 61 7.06 3.70 -26.85
C ILE A 61 6.02 3.44 -25.75
N LEU A 62 5.42 4.51 -25.20
CA LEU A 62 4.33 4.44 -24.24
C LEU A 62 3.06 3.79 -24.82
N ASN A 63 2.68 4.07 -26.07
CA ASN A 63 1.52 3.43 -26.70
C ASN A 63 1.75 1.95 -27.00
N VAL A 64 2.98 1.58 -27.38
CA VAL A 64 3.38 0.18 -27.60
C VAL A 64 3.40 -0.60 -26.27
N ILE A 65 3.95 -0.02 -25.21
CA ILE A 65 3.95 -0.60 -23.86
C ILE A 65 2.52 -0.71 -23.31
N LYS A 66 1.69 0.32 -23.51
CA LYS A 66 0.28 0.35 -23.06
C LYS A 66 -0.56 -0.72 -23.75
N ASN A 67 -0.33 -0.97 -25.04
CA ASN A 67 -0.95 -2.06 -25.80
C ASN A 67 -0.39 -3.45 -25.46
N PHE A 68 0.88 -3.55 -25.06
CA PHE A 68 1.51 -4.80 -24.60
C PHE A 68 1.08 -5.20 -23.17
N LEU A 69 0.72 -4.22 -22.33
CA LEU A 69 0.27 -4.41 -20.94
C LEU A 69 -1.26 -4.54 -20.79
N SER A 70 -2.06 -4.03 -21.73
CA SER A 70 -3.51 -4.16 -21.67
C SER A 70 -3.94 -5.61 -21.98
N ILE A 71 -4.44 -6.31 -20.98
CA ILE A 71 -5.00 -7.66 -21.14
C ILE A 71 -6.30 -7.55 -21.95
N SER A 72 -6.36 -8.28 -23.06
CA SER A 72 -7.49 -8.26 -23.99
C SER A 72 -8.83 -8.58 -23.29
N PRO A 73 -9.93 -7.85 -23.59
CA PRO A 73 -11.29 -8.17 -23.15
C PRO A 73 -11.70 -9.63 -23.44
N TYR A 74 -11.10 -10.24 -24.45
CA TYR A 74 -11.26 -11.66 -24.77
C TYR A 74 -10.81 -12.60 -23.63
N LEU A 75 -9.72 -12.28 -22.93
CA LEU A 75 -9.22 -13.11 -21.82
C LEU A 75 -10.16 -13.06 -20.61
N LEU A 76 -10.77 -11.90 -20.35
CA LEU A 76 -11.82 -11.77 -19.34
C LEU A 76 -13.03 -12.61 -19.71
N ALA A 77 -13.52 -12.52 -20.96
CA ALA A 77 -14.65 -13.31 -21.43
C ALA A 77 -14.39 -14.82 -21.31
N LYS A 78 -13.20 -15.28 -21.68
CA LYS A 78 -12.81 -16.70 -21.57
C LYS A 78 -12.70 -17.17 -20.12
N ALA A 79 -12.19 -16.33 -19.22
CA ALA A 79 -12.13 -16.68 -17.80
C ALA A 79 -13.52 -16.75 -17.16
N GLU A 80 -14.45 -15.90 -17.61
CA GLU A 80 -15.84 -15.95 -17.19
C GLU A 80 -16.56 -17.21 -17.70
N GLU A 81 -16.38 -17.56 -18.97
CA GLU A 81 -16.91 -18.80 -19.54
C GLU A 81 -16.42 -20.03 -18.74
N GLN A 82 -15.14 -20.08 -18.39
CA GLN A 82 -14.59 -21.14 -17.54
C GLN A 82 -15.20 -21.21 -16.15
N LEU A 83 -15.64 -20.08 -15.57
CA LEU A 83 -16.34 -20.06 -14.30
C LEU A 83 -17.71 -20.71 -14.42
N TYR A 84 -18.45 -20.33 -15.45
CA TYR A 84 -19.84 -20.73 -15.59
C TYR A 84 -20.04 -22.13 -16.19
N GLN A 85 -19.02 -22.72 -16.83
CA GLN A 85 -19.03 -24.07 -17.41
C GLN A 85 -19.54 -25.20 -16.50
N ASN A 86 -19.45 -25.04 -15.17
CA ASN A 86 -19.86 -26.06 -14.19
C ASN A 86 -21.21 -25.77 -13.53
N LEU A 87 -21.93 -24.73 -13.94
CA LEU A 87 -23.27 -24.45 -13.43
C LEU A 87 -24.25 -25.53 -13.87
N LYS A 88 -25.14 -25.93 -12.96
CA LYS A 88 -26.15 -26.97 -13.22
C LYS A 88 -27.32 -26.43 -14.03
N ARG A 89 -27.62 -25.13 -13.89
CA ARG A 89 -28.70 -24.45 -14.59
C ARG A 89 -28.17 -23.67 -15.79
N GLN A 90 -29.00 -23.57 -16.83
CA GLN A 90 -28.64 -22.79 -18.00
C GLN A 90 -28.76 -21.28 -17.70
N TYR A 91 -27.78 -20.54 -18.20
CA TYR A 91 -27.68 -19.09 -18.13
C TYR A 91 -27.22 -18.57 -19.49
N TYR A 92 -27.54 -17.33 -19.81
CA TYR A 92 -27.05 -16.66 -21.00
C TYR A 92 -26.51 -15.28 -20.65
N GLY A 93 -25.47 -14.87 -21.38
CA GLY A 93 -24.86 -13.57 -21.26
C GLY A 93 -25.12 -12.73 -22.50
N GLU A 94 -25.51 -11.48 -22.32
CA GLU A 94 -25.74 -10.54 -23.42
C GLU A 94 -25.27 -9.12 -23.06
N TYR A 95 -24.93 -8.34 -24.08
CA TYR A 95 -24.67 -6.90 -23.92
C TYR A 95 -25.96 -6.13 -24.10
N ILE A 96 -26.33 -5.37 -23.07
CA ILE A 96 -27.51 -4.52 -23.07
C ILE A 96 -27.11 -3.10 -23.43
N HIS A 97 -27.71 -2.56 -24.48
CA HIS A 97 -27.51 -1.18 -24.90
C HIS A 97 -28.25 -0.22 -23.97
N ILE A 98 -27.56 0.82 -23.51
CA ILE A 98 -28.11 1.88 -22.66
C ILE A 98 -27.80 3.27 -23.24
N ARG A 99 -28.31 4.34 -22.63
CA ARG A 99 -28.09 5.71 -23.11
C ARG A 99 -26.59 6.04 -23.20
N GLY A 100 -26.27 6.93 -24.14
CA GLY A 100 -24.90 7.36 -24.39
C GLY A 100 -24.00 6.32 -25.07
N GLY A 101 -24.59 5.31 -25.73
CA GLY A 101 -23.86 4.29 -26.49
C GLY A 101 -23.08 3.28 -25.63
N ASN A 102 -23.38 3.20 -24.34
CA ASN A 102 -22.74 2.26 -23.44
C ASN A 102 -23.42 0.88 -23.50
N LEU A 103 -22.65 -0.15 -23.17
CA LEU A 103 -23.06 -1.54 -23.10
C LEU A 103 -22.90 -2.06 -21.67
N ILE A 104 -23.92 -2.72 -21.15
CA ILE A 104 -23.88 -3.40 -19.86
C ILE A 104 -23.90 -4.90 -20.08
N TRP A 105 -22.83 -5.58 -19.67
CA TRP A 105 -22.78 -7.04 -19.70
C TRP A 105 -23.75 -7.58 -18.64
N THR A 106 -24.68 -8.42 -19.08
CA THR A 106 -25.76 -8.95 -18.25
C THR A 106 -25.83 -10.46 -18.39
N VAL A 107 -25.87 -11.16 -17.26
CA VAL A 107 -26.07 -12.61 -17.18
C VAL A 107 -27.45 -12.89 -16.58
N LYS A 108 -28.23 -13.72 -17.27
CA LYS A 108 -29.61 -14.06 -16.91
C LYS A 108 -29.81 -15.57 -16.85
N SER A 109 -30.61 -16.06 -15.90
CA SER A 109 -31.00 -17.48 -15.82
C SER A 109 -32.14 -17.82 -16.79
N LEU A 110 -32.14 -19.03 -17.38
CA LEU A 110 -33.06 -19.41 -18.46
C LEU A 110 -34.49 -19.87 -18.05
N ASN A 111 -34.85 -20.12 -16.77
CA ASN A 111 -36.20 -20.64 -16.42
C ASN A 111 -36.50 -20.73 -14.89
N PRO A 112 -37.78 -20.93 -14.39
CA PRO A 112 -39.03 -21.25 -15.11
C PRO A 112 -40.40 -20.71 -14.58
N SER A 113 -40.57 -19.46 -14.12
CA SER A 113 -41.95 -18.96 -13.94
C SER A 113 -42.07 -17.44 -14.11
N LYS A 114 -43.01 -17.00 -14.97
CA LYS A 114 -43.42 -15.59 -15.08
C LYS A 114 -44.12 -15.06 -13.81
N THR A 115 -44.39 -15.91 -12.83
CA THR A 115 -45.16 -15.57 -11.62
C THR A 115 -44.31 -15.27 -10.38
N THR A 116 -43.00 -15.49 -10.40
CA THR A 116 -42.13 -15.24 -9.24
C THR A 116 -41.32 -13.95 -9.40
N ILE A 117 -41.09 -13.26 -8.28
CA ILE A 117 -40.41 -11.97 -8.23
C ILE A 117 -38.93 -12.13 -8.61
N PRO A 118 -38.39 -11.37 -9.58
CA PRO A 118 -36.99 -11.45 -9.99
C PRO A 118 -36.00 -11.03 -8.88
N ILE A 119 -34.77 -11.54 -8.95
CA ILE A 119 -33.64 -11.13 -8.12
C ILE A 119 -32.60 -10.45 -8.99
N VAL A 120 -32.15 -9.26 -8.59
CA VAL A 120 -31.06 -8.50 -9.21
C VAL A 120 -29.87 -8.50 -8.25
N LEU A 121 -28.70 -8.96 -8.71
CA LEU A 121 -27.46 -8.99 -7.91
C LEU A 121 -26.44 -7.96 -8.40
N MET A 122 -25.95 -7.12 -7.49
CA MET A 122 -24.92 -6.10 -7.74
C MET A 122 -23.62 -6.44 -7.01
N HIS A 123 -22.52 -6.48 -7.76
CA HIS A 123 -21.21 -6.85 -7.25
C HIS A 123 -20.48 -5.69 -6.54
N ASP A 124 -19.44 -6.03 -5.77
CA ASP A 124 -18.60 -5.06 -5.05
C ASP A 124 -17.53 -4.40 -5.95
N PHE A 125 -16.84 -3.40 -5.42
CA PHE A 125 -15.70 -2.73 -6.03
C PHE A 125 -14.59 -3.72 -6.40
N GLY A 126 -14.04 -3.57 -7.62
CA GLY A 126 -12.98 -4.46 -8.13
C GLY A 126 -13.46 -5.86 -8.49
N CYS A 127 -14.77 -6.11 -8.48
CA CYS A 127 -15.38 -7.37 -8.86
C CYS A 127 -16.20 -7.23 -10.16
N ALA A 128 -16.89 -8.31 -10.52
CA ALA A 128 -17.84 -8.41 -11.62
C ALA A 128 -18.85 -9.53 -11.28
N SER A 129 -19.85 -9.75 -12.13
CA SER A 129 -20.95 -10.72 -11.91
C SER A 129 -20.50 -12.14 -11.52
N GLY A 130 -19.31 -12.58 -11.96
CA GLY A 130 -18.78 -13.92 -11.64
C GLY A 130 -18.51 -14.22 -10.16
N ILE A 131 -18.54 -13.22 -9.26
CA ILE A 131 -18.43 -13.48 -7.81
C ILE A 131 -19.62 -14.28 -7.25
N TRP A 132 -20.75 -14.26 -7.95
CA TRP A 132 -21.97 -14.94 -7.51
C TRP A 132 -21.99 -16.44 -7.84
N ILE A 133 -20.93 -16.98 -8.46
CA ILE A 133 -20.88 -18.34 -9.03
C ILE A 133 -21.45 -19.45 -8.13
N LEU A 134 -21.17 -19.40 -6.82
CA LEU A 134 -21.62 -20.43 -5.88
C LEU A 134 -23.10 -20.33 -5.50
N ASN A 135 -23.75 -19.22 -5.85
CA ASN A 135 -25.11 -18.87 -5.45
C ASN A 135 -26.10 -18.95 -6.62
N ILE A 136 -25.61 -18.90 -7.87
CA ILE A 136 -26.45 -18.85 -9.08
C ILE A 136 -27.42 -20.02 -9.13
N ASP A 137 -26.93 -21.26 -8.99
CA ASP A 137 -27.77 -22.47 -9.09
C ASP A 137 -28.88 -22.52 -8.02
N PHE A 138 -28.59 -21.99 -6.82
CA PHE A 138 -29.53 -21.94 -5.71
C PHE A 138 -30.59 -20.86 -5.91
N LEU A 139 -30.18 -19.62 -6.19
CA LEU A 139 -31.09 -18.49 -6.33
C LEU A 139 -31.97 -18.62 -7.58
N SER A 140 -31.39 -19.04 -8.70
CA SER A 140 -32.12 -19.30 -9.95
C SER A 140 -33.01 -20.55 -9.90
N ALA A 141 -33.04 -21.27 -8.77
CA ALA A 141 -33.95 -22.39 -8.60
C ALA A 141 -35.41 -21.99 -8.46
N ARG A 142 -35.67 -20.79 -7.94
CA ARG A 142 -37.03 -20.32 -7.61
C ARG A 142 -37.37 -18.96 -8.22
N HIS A 143 -36.36 -18.13 -8.50
CA HIS A 143 -36.55 -16.77 -8.99
C HIS A 143 -35.79 -16.54 -10.29
N PRO A 144 -36.34 -15.74 -11.23
CA PRO A 144 -35.54 -15.20 -12.32
C PRO A 144 -34.36 -14.41 -11.76
N LEU A 145 -33.14 -14.75 -12.17
CA LEU A 145 -31.92 -14.13 -11.69
C LEU A 145 -31.30 -13.23 -12.76
N TYR A 146 -31.02 -12.00 -12.38
CA TYR A 146 -30.31 -11.00 -13.18
C TYR A 146 -29.04 -10.59 -12.44
N MET A 147 -27.92 -10.65 -13.15
CA MET A 147 -26.63 -10.16 -12.67
C MET A 147 -26.05 -9.30 -13.77
N PHE A 148 -25.43 -8.18 -13.43
CA PHE A 148 -24.80 -7.33 -14.42
C PHE A 148 -23.48 -6.78 -13.89
N ASP A 149 -22.58 -6.46 -14.81
CA ASP A 149 -21.34 -5.79 -14.48
C ASP A 149 -21.61 -4.29 -14.42
N ILE A 150 -21.38 -3.68 -13.26
CA ILE A 150 -21.57 -2.24 -13.04
C ILE A 150 -20.73 -1.47 -14.08
N LEU A 151 -21.26 -0.35 -14.59
CA LEU A 151 -20.57 0.51 -15.57
C LEU A 151 -19.12 0.78 -15.15
N GLY A 152 -18.17 0.60 -16.06
CA GLY A 152 -16.76 0.77 -15.75
C GLY A 152 -16.06 -0.45 -15.11
N PHE A 153 -16.81 -1.53 -14.79
CA PHE A 153 -16.30 -2.80 -14.24
C PHE A 153 -16.62 -4.01 -15.14
N GLY A 154 -15.97 -5.15 -14.88
CA GLY A 154 -16.20 -6.39 -15.62
C GLY A 154 -16.10 -6.24 -17.14
N ARG A 155 -17.08 -6.76 -17.88
CA ARG A 155 -17.18 -6.69 -19.34
C ARG A 155 -17.97 -5.48 -19.85
N SER A 156 -18.59 -4.69 -18.96
CA SER A 156 -19.35 -3.49 -19.33
C SER A 156 -18.48 -2.36 -19.90
N SER A 157 -19.11 -1.39 -20.56
CA SER A 157 -18.42 -0.22 -21.15
C SER A 157 -17.53 0.53 -20.15
N ARG A 158 -16.50 1.18 -20.67
CA ARG A 158 -15.47 1.92 -19.93
C ARG A 158 -15.51 3.43 -20.21
N PRO A 159 -16.60 4.16 -19.87
CA PRO A 159 -16.68 5.59 -20.13
C PRO A 159 -15.82 6.41 -19.16
N ASN A 160 -15.55 7.66 -19.50
CA ASN A 160 -14.88 8.58 -18.59
C ASN A 160 -15.81 8.98 -17.44
N PHE A 161 -15.28 9.03 -16.21
CA PHE A 161 -15.94 9.59 -15.05
C PHE A 161 -15.29 10.93 -14.69
N ASP A 162 -16.11 11.92 -14.37
CA ASP A 162 -15.64 13.17 -13.77
C ASP A 162 -15.29 12.92 -12.31
N GLN A 163 -14.01 13.09 -11.95
CA GLN A 163 -13.50 12.86 -10.60
C GLN A 163 -13.69 14.06 -9.67
N THR A 164 -14.03 15.22 -10.22
CA THR A 164 -14.14 16.46 -9.46
C THR A 164 -15.47 16.57 -8.74
N ASN A 165 -16.49 15.83 -9.18
CA ASN A 165 -17.84 15.91 -8.67
C ASN A 165 -18.40 14.52 -8.29
N SER A 166 -18.51 14.27 -6.98
CA SER A 166 -19.05 13.01 -6.44
C SER A 166 -20.51 12.77 -6.84
N ILE A 167 -21.33 13.81 -6.82
CA ILE A 167 -22.76 13.72 -7.15
C ILE A 167 -22.95 13.31 -8.61
N ASN A 168 -22.16 13.89 -9.53
CA ASN A 168 -22.20 13.53 -10.94
C ASN A 168 -21.80 12.07 -11.17
N ALA A 169 -20.74 11.61 -10.49
CA ALA A 169 -20.29 10.22 -10.62
C ALA A 169 -21.31 9.23 -10.04
N GLU A 170 -21.87 9.52 -8.87
CA GLU A 170 -22.94 8.71 -8.26
C GLU A 170 -24.19 8.66 -9.14
N THR A 171 -24.66 9.82 -9.59
CA THR A 171 -25.81 9.93 -10.51
C THR A 171 -25.57 9.11 -11.77
N LYS A 172 -24.37 9.18 -12.34
CA LYS A 172 -24.02 8.40 -13.54
C LYS A 172 -24.13 6.90 -13.32
N PHE A 173 -23.68 6.38 -12.17
CA PHE A 173 -23.85 4.97 -11.83
C PHE A 173 -25.34 4.61 -11.70
N VAL A 174 -26.11 5.41 -10.97
CA VAL A 174 -27.53 5.14 -10.67
C VAL A 174 -28.41 5.20 -11.91
N GLU A 175 -28.23 6.22 -12.75
CA GLU A 175 -28.97 6.35 -14.02
C GLU A 175 -28.67 5.20 -15.00
N THR A 176 -27.45 4.69 -14.97
CA THR A 176 -27.07 3.53 -15.79
C THR A 176 -27.78 2.26 -15.35
N ILE A 177 -27.97 2.07 -14.04
CA ILE A 177 -28.74 0.94 -13.50
C ILE A 177 -30.20 1.04 -13.96
N GLU A 178 -30.76 2.24 -13.97
CA GLU A 178 -32.12 2.47 -14.45
C GLU A 178 -32.27 2.20 -15.96
N ASP A 179 -31.33 2.72 -16.76
CA ASP A 179 -31.31 2.45 -18.20
C ASP A 179 -31.21 0.95 -18.50
N TRP A 180 -30.35 0.27 -17.74
CA TRP A 180 -30.22 -1.17 -17.83
C TRP A 180 -31.54 -1.87 -17.48
N ARG A 181 -32.20 -1.50 -16.37
CA ARG A 181 -33.48 -2.08 -15.94
C ARG A 181 -34.55 -1.94 -17.03
N ILE A 182 -34.69 -0.75 -17.60
CA ILE A 182 -35.63 -0.46 -18.69
C ILE A 182 -35.28 -1.32 -19.91
N ALA A 183 -34.01 -1.35 -20.33
CA ALA A 183 -33.56 -2.05 -21.52
C ALA A 183 -33.68 -3.58 -21.41
N VAL A 184 -33.54 -4.16 -20.21
CA VAL A 184 -33.78 -5.60 -19.99
C VAL A 184 -35.27 -5.96 -19.84
N GLY A 185 -36.15 -4.97 -19.84
CA GLY A 185 -37.61 -5.16 -19.71
C GLY A 185 -38.08 -5.50 -18.29
N LEU A 186 -37.31 -5.13 -17.26
CA LEU A 186 -37.67 -5.43 -15.86
C LEU A 186 -38.64 -4.37 -15.31
N GLN A 187 -39.92 -4.49 -15.68
CA GLN A 187 -40.97 -3.52 -15.36
C GLN A 187 -41.68 -3.78 -14.03
N THR A 188 -41.57 -4.98 -13.46
CA THR A 188 -42.21 -5.36 -12.19
C THR A 188 -41.27 -5.14 -11.00
N LYS A 189 -41.83 -5.14 -9.79
CA LYS A 189 -41.01 -5.09 -8.57
C LYS A 189 -40.05 -6.29 -8.51
N PHE A 190 -38.83 -6.07 -8.02
CA PHE A 190 -37.80 -7.10 -7.88
C PHE A 190 -37.07 -7.02 -6.53
N TYR A 191 -36.40 -8.11 -6.15
CA TYR A 191 -35.46 -8.14 -5.03
C TYR A 191 -34.13 -7.57 -5.49
N LEU A 192 -33.65 -6.52 -4.82
CA LEU A 192 -32.34 -5.93 -5.13
C LEU A 192 -31.34 -6.33 -4.06
N VAL A 193 -30.29 -7.04 -4.46
CA VAL A 193 -29.22 -7.50 -3.58
C VAL A 193 -27.92 -6.83 -4.00
N GLY A 194 -27.30 -6.07 -3.10
CA GLY A 194 -26.01 -5.44 -3.35
C GLY A 194 -24.96 -5.89 -2.34
N HIS A 195 -23.71 -6.05 -2.79
CA HIS A 195 -22.56 -6.35 -1.93
C HIS A 195 -21.54 -5.21 -1.93
N GLY A 196 -21.10 -4.77 -0.74
CA GLY A 196 -20.09 -3.72 -0.57
C GLY A 196 -20.48 -2.42 -1.29
N PHE A 197 -19.71 -2.03 -2.30
CA PHE A 197 -20.01 -0.89 -3.18
C PHE A 197 -21.32 -1.09 -3.98
N GLY A 198 -21.64 -2.31 -4.39
CA GLY A 198 -22.93 -2.63 -5.00
C GLY A 198 -24.10 -2.41 -4.04
N ALA A 199 -23.91 -2.59 -2.73
CA ALA A 199 -24.91 -2.31 -1.70
C ALA A 199 -25.15 -0.80 -1.54
N TYR A 200 -24.09 0.00 -1.61
CA TYR A 200 -24.17 1.46 -1.64
C TYR A 200 -25.02 1.93 -2.83
N LEU A 201 -24.65 1.50 -4.05
CA LEU A 201 -25.37 1.89 -5.26
C LEU A 201 -26.82 1.36 -5.27
N ALA A 202 -27.07 0.16 -4.75
CA ALA A 202 -28.42 -0.38 -4.60
C ALA A 202 -29.29 0.50 -3.68
N THR A 203 -28.69 1.06 -2.63
CA THR A 203 -29.36 1.97 -1.71
C THR A 203 -29.67 3.29 -2.39
N VAL A 204 -28.69 3.89 -3.08
CA VAL A 204 -28.91 5.15 -3.82
C VAL A 204 -29.91 4.97 -4.96
N TYR A 205 -29.90 3.82 -5.63
CA TYR A 205 -30.92 3.48 -6.62
C TYR A 205 -32.31 3.40 -5.98
N ALA A 206 -32.46 2.74 -4.84
CA ALA A 206 -33.72 2.66 -4.12
C ALA A 206 -34.23 4.01 -3.59
N LEU A 207 -33.33 4.97 -3.31
CA LEU A 207 -33.70 6.35 -2.98
C LEU A 207 -34.43 7.06 -4.13
N LYS A 208 -34.09 6.72 -5.37
CA LYS A 208 -34.63 7.39 -6.57
C LYS A 208 -35.74 6.62 -7.28
N TYR A 209 -35.63 5.29 -7.30
CA TYR A 209 -36.46 4.37 -8.08
C TYR A 209 -37.04 3.25 -7.19
N GLY A 210 -37.34 3.59 -5.93
CA GLY A 210 -37.82 2.66 -4.90
C GLY A 210 -39.14 1.96 -5.25
N GLU A 211 -39.95 2.53 -6.14
CA GLU A 211 -41.20 1.96 -6.62
C GLU A 211 -41.04 0.60 -7.31
N PHE A 212 -39.85 0.29 -7.84
CA PHE A 212 -39.52 -1.00 -8.44
C PHE A 212 -38.89 -2.00 -7.46
N ILE A 213 -38.68 -1.60 -6.20
CA ILE A 213 -38.04 -2.45 -5.21
C ILE A 213 -39.09 -3.19 -4.38
N LYS A 214 -39.01 -4.53 -4.39
CA LYS A 214 -39.82 -5.37 -3.49
C LYS A 214 -39.21 -5.44 -2.10
N LYS A 215 -37.89 -5.62 -2.02
CA LYS A 215 -37.08 -5.70 -0.80
C LYS A 215 -35.61 -5.47 -1.15
N LEU A 216 -34.93 -4.71 -0.30
CA LEU A 216 -33.54 -4.30 -0.45
C LEU A 216 -32.67 -5.13 0.50
N ILE A 217 -31.71 -5.89 -0.03
CA ILE A 217 -30.83 -6.78 0.72
C ILE A 217 -29.39 -6.31 0.55
N LEU A 218 -28.76 -5.90 1.65
CA LEU A 218 -27.45 -5.25 1.68
C LEU A 218 -26.43 -6.16 2.36
N LEU A 219 -25.47 -6.65 1.60
CA LEU A 219 -24.41 -7.53 2.07
C LEU A 219 -23.16 -6.70 2.38
N ASP A 220 -22.69 -6.70 3.64
CA ASP A 220 -21.53 -5.95 4.12
C ASP A 220 -21.38 -4.56 3.45
N PRO A 221 -22.37 -3.66 3.58
CA PRO A 221 -22.46 -2.47 2.75
C PRO A 221 -21.36 -1.44 3.05
N TRP A 222 -20.77 -0.90 1.99
CA TRP A 222 -19.82 0.20 2.07
C TRP A 222 -20.56 1.56 1.99
N GLY A 223 -19.97 2.62 2.55
CA GLY A 223 -20.49 4.00 2.41
C GLY A 223 -21.66 4.38 3.33
N PHE A 224 -21.93 3.59 4.37
CA PHE A 224 -23.02 3.85 5.32
C PHE A 224 -22.63 4.74 6.49
N ASN A 225 -21.51 4.43 7.15
CA ASN A 225 -21.09 5.18 8.34
C ASN A 225 -20.49 6.54 7.96
N GLN A 226 -20.71 7.53 8.83
CA GLN A 226 -20.13 8.87 8.69
C GLN A 226 -18.60 8.81 8.70
N LYS A 227 -17.98 9.71 7.94
CA LYS A 227 -16.54 9.94 8.01
C LYS A 227 -16.20 10.44 9.44
N PRO A 228 -15.16 9.91 10.10
CA PRO A 228 -14.70 10.46 11.36
C PRO A 228 -14.22 11.91 11.17
N ASP A 229 -14.33 12.74 12.20
CA ASP A 229 -13.89 14.15 12.17
C ASP A 229 -12.41 14.26 11.76
N GLU A 230 -12.10 15.09 10.77
CA GLU A 230 -10.74 15.29 10.23
C GLU A 230 -9.76 15.77 11.29
N ASN A 231 -10.21 16.59 12.24
CA ASN A 231 -9.40 17.06 13.36
C ASN A 231 -9.04 15.92 14.33
N GLN A 232 -9.89 14.89 14.44
CA GLN A 232 -9.58 13.67 15.19
C GLN A 232 -8.88 12.59 14.33
N LEU A 233 -8.76 12.83 13.03
CA LEU A 233 -8.08 11.98 12.04
C LEU A 233 -6.64 12.43 11.77
N HIS A 234 -6.15 13.45 12.49
CA HIS A 234 -4.73 13.63 12.82
C HIS A 234 -4.25 12.45 13.67
N LEU A 235 -4.35 11.25 13.12
CA LEU A 235 -3.55 10.15 13.56
C LEU A 235 -2.08 10.54 13.38
N SER A 236 -1.26 10.15 14.35
CA SER A 236 0.15 9.79 14.16
C SER A 236 0.26 8.61 13.15
N ILE A 237 -0.26 8.77 11.92
CA ILE A 237 -0.04 7.85 10.80
C ILE A 237 1.41 8.02 10.39
N PRO A 238 2.24 6.97 10.48
CA PRO A 238 3.62 7.04 10.04
C PRO A 238 3.72 7.62 8.62
N PHE A 239 4.66 8.57 8.44
CA PHE A 239 4.82 9.35 7.22
C PHE A 239 4.79 8.51 5.92
N TRP A 240 5.35 7.31 5.94
CA TRP A 240 5.38 6.41 4.77
C TRP A 240 3.98 5.89 4.35
N ILE A 241 3.02 5.77 5.28
CA ILE A 241 1.62 5.42 4.97
C ILE A 241 0.95 6.61 4.29
N ASN A 242 1.21 7.84 4.75
CA ASN A 242 0.72 9.06 4.10
C ASN A 242 1.35 9.24 2.71
N MET A 243 2.65 8.94 2.58
CA MET A 243 3.39 8.92 1.32
C MET A 243 2.81 7.90 0.33
N LEU A 244 2.54 6.68 0.80
CA LEU A 244 1.92 5.62 0.00
C LEU A 244 0.49 6.00 -0.39
N ALA A 245 -0.28 6.57 0.52
CA ALA A 245 -1.62 7.08 0.24
C ALA A 245 -1.59 8.18 -0.84
N ARG A 246 -0.65 9.13 -0.78
CA ARG A 246 -0.46 10.18 -1.81
C ARG A 246 0.01 9.63 -3.17
N LEU A 247 0.81 8.58 -3.17
CA LEU A 247 1.20 7.87 -4.39
C LEU A 247 0.00 7.12 -5.01
N MET A 248 -0.81 6.49 -4.16
CA MET A 248 -2.05 5.80 -4.53
C MET A 248 -3.19 6.77 -4.89
N GLN A 249 -3.12 8.06 -4.56
CA GLN A 249 -4.12 9.07 -4.99
C GLN A 249 -4.11 9.30 -6.50
N LYS A 250 -2.97 9.10 -7.18
CA LYS A 250 -2.85 9.25 -8.64
C LYS A 250 -2.83 7.94 -9.41
N LEU A 251 -2.84 6.83 -8.67
CA LEU A 251 -2.81 5.47 -9.16
C LEU A 251 -4.12 4.82 -8.73
N THR A 252 -5.04 4.53 -9.66
CA THR A 252 -6.28 3.80 -9.33
C THR A 252 -5.99 2.53 -8.53
N SER A 253 -6.90 2.10 -7.65
CA SER A 253 -6.66 1.04 -6.65
C SER A 253 -6.06 -0.26 -7.20
N PHE A 254 -6.27 -0.54 -8.50
CA PHE A 254 -5.73 -1.70 -9.21
C PHE A 254 -4.67 -1.40 -10.28
N SER A 255 -4.16 -0.16 -10.32
CA SER A 255 -3.13 0.30 -11.26
C SER A 255 -1.89 -0.60 -11.27
N ALA A 256 -1.43 -1.07 -10.11
CA ALA A 256 -0.33 -2.03 -10.02
C ALA A 256 -0.61 -3.31 -10.82
N PHE A 257 -1.83 -3.88 -10.73
CA PHE A 257 -2.19 -5.06 -11.52
C PHE A 257 -2.28 -4.76 -13.02
N ARG A 258 -2.75 -3.58 -13.42
CA ARG A 258 -2.79 -3.14 -14.83
C ARG A 258 -1.39 -2.97 -15.42
N TYR A 259 -0.47 -2.37 -14.67
CA TYR A 259 0.89 -2.10 -15.15
C TYR A 259 1.80 -3.33 -15.10
N LEU A 260 1.48 -4.33 -14.28
CA LEU A 260 2.25 -5.58 -14.19
C LEU A 260 1.89 -6.62 -15.27
N GLY A 261 0.83 -6.41 -16.06
CA GLY A 261 0.51 -7.23 -17.24
C GLY A 261 0.35 -8.73 -16.88
N PRO A 262 1.03 -9.69 -17.53
CA PRO A 262 0.93 -11.11 -17.17
C PRO A 262 1.66 -11.51 -15.86
N LEU A 263 2.54 -10.65 -15.33
CA LEU A 263 3.33 -10.91 -14.11
C LEU A 263 2.58 -10.61 -12.81
N GLY A 264 1.41 -9.96 -12.88
CA GLY A 264 0.59 -9.67 -11.69
C GLY A 264 -0.19 -10.89 -11.16
N LEU A 265 -0.38 -11.95 -11.94
CA LEU A 265 -1.12 -13.14 -11.51
C LEU A 265 -0.40 -13.96 -10.41
N PRO A 266 0.93 -14.21 -10.48
CA PRO A 266 1.70 -14.74 -9.36
C PRO A 266 1.68 -13.84 -8.12
N LEU A 267 1.72 -12.52 -8.32
CA LEU A 267 1.65 -11.52 -7.25
C LEU A 267 0.28 -11.56 -6.55
N LEU A 268 -0.83 -11.64 -7.28
CA LEU A 268 -2.19 -11.79 -6.71
C LEU A 268 -2.29 -13.00 -5.76
N LYS A 269 -1.59 -14.11 -6.07
CA LYS A 269 -1.53 -15.30 -5.20
C LYS A 269 -0.78 -15.06 -3.89
N ILE A 270 0.18 -14.13 -3.88
CA ILE A 270 0.89 -13.65 -2.69
C ILE A 270 0.01 -12.65 -1.90
N PHE A 271 -0.79 -11.84 -2.61
CA PHE A 271 -1.75 -10.85 -2.06
C PHE A 271 -3.10 -11.44 -1.59
N ALA A 272 -3.37 -12.74 -1.84
CA ALA A 272 -4.59 -13.43 -1.40
C ALA A 272 -4.46 -14.28 -0.09
N PRO A 273 -3.82 -13.85 1.02
CA PRO A 273 -3.94 -14.57 2.29
C PRO A 273 -5.38 -14.63 2.83
N ARG A 274 -6.24 -13.66 2.45
CA ARG A 274 -7.64 -13.57 2.87
C ARG A 274 -8.52 -14.73 2.40
N TRP A 275 -8.15 -15.41 1.31
CA TRP A 275 -8.97 -16.47 0.70
C TRP A 275 -8.36 -17.87 0.91
N LYS A 276 -7.53 -18.01 1.95
CA LYS A 276 -6.91 -19.28 2.36
C LYS A 276 -7.85 -20.23 3.11
N ARG A 277 -9.02 -19.78 3.58
CA ARG A 277 -9.96 -20.57 4.41
C ARG A 277 -11.34 -20.66 3.75
N LEU A 278 -11.39 -21.41 2.66
CA LEU A 278 -12.58 -21.69 1.90
C LEU A 278 -13.08 -23.11 2.20
N SER A 279 -14.40 -23.32 2.16
CA SER A 279 -15.13 -24.59 2.33
C SER A 279 -14.69 -25.70 1.35
N PRO A 280 -15.06 -26.98 1.60
CA PRO A 280 -14.69 -28.09 0.72
C PRO A 280 -15.16 -27.94 -0.74
N ALA A 281 -16.31 -27.30 -1.00
CA ALA A 281 -16.79 -27.00 -2.36
C ALA A 281 -15.86 -26.02 -3.10
N GLU A 282 -15.25 -25.09 -2.35
CA GLU A 282 -14.31 -24.12 -2.88
C GLU A 282 -12.91 -24.72 -3.11
N GLN A 283 -12.55 -25.84 -2.48
CA GLN A 283 -11.36 -26.60 -2.86
C GLN A 283 -11.47 -27.16 -4.29
N SER A 284 -12.69 -27.41 -4.78
CA SER A 284 -12.96 -27.80 -6.17
C SER A 284 -12.72 -26.64 -7.15
N ALA A 285 -13.21 -25.42 -6.84
CA ALA A 285 -12.94 -24.22 -7.64
C ALA A 285 -11.48 -23.74 -7.53
N LYS A 286 -10.83 -23.97 -6.38
CA LYS A 286 -9.40 -23.70 -6.16
C LYS A 286 -8.50 -24.66 -6.95
N LYS A 287 -8.97 -25.88 -7.26
CA LYS A 287 -8.26 -26.81 -8.17
C LYS A 287 -8.11 -26.26 -9.61
N SER A 288 -8.92 -25.29 -10.06
CA SER A 288 -8.88 -24.79 -11.45
C SER A 288 -8.23 -23.40 -11.66
N ASN A 289 -7.92 -22.64 -10.59
CA ASN A 289 -7.47 -21.23 -10.67
C ASN A 289 -8.43 -20.27 -11.43
N ALA A 290 -9.66 -20.68 -11.77
CA ALA A 290 -10.53 -19.92 -12.68
C ALA A 290 -11.02 -18.58 -12.10
N LEU A 291 -11.53 -18.56 -10.86
CA LEU A 291 -12.00 -17.33 -10.19
C LEU A 291 -10.88 -16.31 -9.99
N TYR A 292 -9.68 -16.79 -9.63
CA TYR A 292 -8.51 -15.91 -9.49
C TYR A 292 -8.13 -15.26 -10.81
N LYS A 293 -8.14 -16.02 -11.91
CA LYS A 293 -7.88 -15.48 -13.26
C LYS A 293 -8.97 -14.50 -13.69
N TYR A 294 -10.23 -14.80 -13.41
CA TYR A 294 -11.35 -13.91 -13.71
C TYR A 294 -11.21 -12.57 -13.00
N LEU A 295 -11.09 -12.57 -11.66
CA LEU A 295 -10.93 -11.35 -10.87
C LEU A 295 -9.66 -10.59 -11.26
N TYR A 296 -8.57 -11.30 -11.58
CA TYR A 296 -7.37 -10.68 -12.11
C TYR A 296 -7.66 -9.92 -13.41
N TYR A 297 -8.32 -10.57 -14.37
CA TYR A 297 -8.62 -9.96 -15.66
C TYR A 297 -9.60 -8.79 -15.55
N VAL A 298 -10.58 -8.86 -14.64
CA VAL A 298 -11.47 -7.73 -14.30
C VAL A 298 -10.64 -6.51 -13.90
N ASN A 299 -9.70 -6.69 -12.98
CA ASN A 299 -8.89 -5.61 -12.42
C ASN A 299 -7.77 -5.11 -13.35
N THR A 300 -7.53 -5.81 -14.45
CA THR A 300 -6.57 -5.38 -15.50
C THR A 300 -7.21 -4.55 -16.61
N GLN A 301 -8.54 -4.44 -16.64
CA GLN A 301 -9.26 -3.61 -17.61
C GLN A 301 -9.02 -2.11 -17.38
N PRO A 302 -9.29 -1.23 -18.37
CA PRO A 302 -9.18 0.22 -18.21
C PRO A 302 -9.90 0.73 -16.97
N ALA A 303 -9.30 1.69 -16.27
CA ALA A 303 -9.67 2.09 -14.91
C ALA A 303 -10.94 2.97 -14.81
N SER A 304 -11.91 2.81 -15.72
CA SER A 304 -13.11 3.65 -15.78
C SER A 304 -13.91 3.64 -14.47
N GLY A 305 -14.37 2.46 -14.04
CA GLY A 305 -15.15 2.30 -12.81
C GLY A 305 -14.37 2.70 -11.56
N ASP A 306 -13.05 2.48 -11.54
CA ASP A 306 -12.17 2.95 -10.47
C ASP A 306 -12.19 4.46 -10.31
N LEU A 307 -12.12 5.21 -11.42
CA LEU A 307 -12.16 6.67 -11.38
C LEU A 307 -13.54 7.16 -10.93
N GLY A 308 -14.61 6.47 -11.33
CA GLY A 308 -15.96 6.73 -10.81
C GLY A 308 -16.05 6.49 -9.29
N PHE A 309 -15.50 5.38 -8.80
CA PHE A 309 -15.45 5.10 -7.36
C PHE A 309 -14.58 6.13 -6.60
N GLN A 310 -13.44 6.56 -7.15
CA GLN A 310 -12.62 7.61 -6.55
C GLN A 310 -13.31 8.98 -6.51
N ALA A 311 -14.23 9.25 -7.44
CA ALA A 311 -15.02 10.47 -7.41
C ALA A 311 -15.94 10.52 -6.18
N ILE A 312 -16.52 9.39 -5.78
CA ILE A 312 -17.47 9.26 -4.66
C ILE A 312 -16.81 8.88 -3.33
N ALA A 313 -15.61 8.31 -3.35
CA ALA A 313 -14.85 7.95 -2.17
C ALA A 313 -13.82 9.04 -1.81
N SER A 314 -13.72 9.37 -0.52
CA SER A 314 -12.61 10.13 0.04
C SER A 314 -11.30 9.34 -0.07
N TRP A 315 -10.18 10.02 0.13
CA TRP A 315 -8.85 9.43 -0.01
C TRP A 315 -8.58 8.27 0.96
N TYR A 316 -9.21 8.31 2.14
CA TYR A 316 -9.20 7.22 3.10
C TYR A 316 -10.33 6.20 2.85
N GLY A 317 -10.94 6.16 1.67
CA GLY A 317 -11.93 5.15 1.32
C GLY A 317 -13.26 5.20 2.07
N TRP A 318 -13.61 6.29 2.77
CA TRP A 318 -15.00 6.57 3.18
C TRP A 318 -15.77 7.20 2.04
N ALA A 319 -17.08 6.98 1.96
CA ALA A 319 -17.93 7.76 1.05
C ALA A 319 -17.82 9.26 1.38
N LYS A 320 -17.73 10.10 0.34
CA LYS A 320 -17.80 11.56 0.49
C LYS A 320 -19.20 12.01 0.92
N ASP A 321 -20.22 11.25 0.55
CA ASP A 321 -21.62 11.48 0.89
C ASP A 321 -22.24 10.20 1.49
N PRO A 322 -21.96 9.87 2.76
CA PRO A 322 -22.41 8.63 3.38
C PRO A 322 -23.93 8.58 3.57
N ILE A 323 -24.50 7.36 3.66
CA ILE A 323 -25.95 7.15 3.84
C ILE A 323 -26.44 7.68 5.19
N VAL A 324 -25.66 7.50 6.26
CA VAL A 324 -25.95 8.05 7.59
C VAL A 324 -25.03 9.24 7.87
N GLN A 325 -25.64 10.39 8.15
CA GLN A 325 -24.95 11.63 8.50
C GLN A 325 -25.33 12.04 9.93
N SER A 326 -24.62 13.03 10.48
CA SER A 326 -24.79 13.45 11.89
C SER A 326 -26.16 14.06 12.20
N ASP A 327 -26.81 14.65 11.21
CA ASP A 327 -28.04 15.41 11.32
C ASP A 327 -29.24 14.76 10.62
N HIS A 328 -29.01 13.90 9.62
CA HIS A 328 -30.06 13.20 8.89
C HIS A 328 -29.54 11.89 8.27
N THR A 329 -30.45 10.98 7.91
CA THR A 329 -30.11 9.80 7.13
C THR A 329 -30.76 9.86 5.76
N ARG A 330 -29.97 9.66 4.70
CA ARG A 330 -30.48 9.65 3.32
C ARG A 330 -31.59 8.61 3.16
N ILE A 331 -31.52 7.52 3.93
CA ILE A 331 -32.45 6.39 3.88
C ILE A 331 -33.88 6.72 4.30
N GLU A 332 -34.12 7.86 4.97
CA GLU A 332 -35.47 8.35 5.30
C GLU A 332 -36.35 8.56 4.06
N SER A 333 -35.73 8.80 2.89
CA SER A 333 -36.47 8.96 1.63
C SER A 333 -36.93 7.63 1.01
N ILE A 334 -36.43 6.48 1.49
CA ILE A 334 -36.93 5.17 1.07
C ILE A 334 -38.24 4.88 1.81
N SER A 335 -39.32 4.59 1.09
CA SER A 335 -40.60 4.21 1.69
C SER A 335 -40.45 3.12 2.76
N ASP A 336 -41.11 3.30 3.91
CA ASP A 336 -41.09 2.34 5.02
C ASP A 336 -41.68 0.97 4.62
N ASP A 337 -42.49 0.90 3.57
CA ASP A 337 -43.07 -0.32 3.03
C ASP A 337 -42.06 -1.21 2.29
N ILE A 338 -40.86 -0.70 1.99
CA ILE A 338 -39.77 -1.46 1.37
C ILE A 338 -38.97 -2.12 2.49
N PRO A 339 -39.01 -3.47 2.62
CA PRO A 339 -38.22 -4.15 3.63
C PRO A 339 -36.73 -4.03 3.35
N LEU A 340 -35.96 -3.72 4.38
CA LEU A 340 -34.53 -3.49 4.35
C LEU A 340 -33.81 -4.55 5.20
N VAL A 341 -32.88 -5.27 4.58
CA VAL A 341 -32.16 -6.35 5.27
C VAL A 341 -30.67 -6.13 5.14
N PHE A 342 -29.99 -6.02 6.28
CA PHE A 342 -28.53 -6.01 6.34
C PHE A 342 -28.02 -7.41 6.67
N ILE A 343 -26.99 -7.87 5.97
CA ILE A 343 -26.34 -9.14 6.24
C ILE A 343 -24.84 -8.91 6.39
N TYR A 344 -24.30 -9.26 7.56
CA TYR A 344 -22.88 -9.08 7.90
C TYR A 344 -22.16 -10.41 8.14
N GLY A 345 -20.89 -10.51 7.73
CA GLY A 345 -20.02 -11.60 8.16
C GLY A 345 -19.49 -11.37 9.59
N SER A 346 -19.52 -12.37 10.48
CA SER A 346 -19.11 -12.16 11.89
C SER A 346 -17.62 -11.84 12.09
N ARG A 347 -16.79 -11.95 11.05
CA ARG A 347 -15.38 -11.57 11.02
C ARG A 347 -15.09 -10.44 10.03
N THR A 348 -16.14 -9.79 9.53
CA THR A 348 -15.98 -8.63 8.65
C THR A 348 -15.39 -7.47 9.44
N ASN A 349 -14.62 -6.62 8.75
CA ASN A 349 -14.10 -5.38 9.33
C ASN A 349 -14.99 -4.18 8.94
N ILE A 350 -16.16 -4.43 8.36
CA ILE A 350 -17.15 -3.41 8.05
C ILE A 350 -17.94 -3.10 9.32
N ASP A 351 -17.97 -1.82 9.68
CA ASP A 351 -18.72 -1.32 10.82
C ASP A 351 -20.23 -1.37 10.53
N ASN A 352 -21.00 -1.98 11.42
CA ASN A 352 -22.45 -2.16 11.31
C ASN A 352 -23.25 -1.14 12.15
N THR A 353 -22.59 -0.14 12.75
CA THR A 353 -23.24 0.88 13.59
C THR A 353 -24.36 1.61 12.85
N ALA A 354 -24.12 2.04 11.60
CA ALA A 354 -25.15 2.66 10.77
C ALA A 354 -26.36 1.75 10.53
N ALA A 355 -26.17 0.43 10.36
CA ALA A 355 -27.30 -0.49 10.19
C ALA A 355 -28.15 -0.56 11.46
N HIS A 356 -27.53 -0.56 12.64
CA HIS A 356 -28.24 -0.49 13.92
C HIS A 356 -28.99 0.84 14.10
N GLN A 357 -28.39 1.96 13.70
CA GLN A 357 -29.08 3.27 13.73
C GLN A 357 -30.31 3.28 12.82
N ILE A 358 -30.17 2.78 11.59
CA ILE A 358 -31.27 2.68 10.63
C ILE A 358 -32.37 1.75 11.15
N LEU A 359 -32.01 0.63 11.78
CA LEU A 359 -32.97 -0.28 12.42
C LEU A 359 -33.77 0.41 13.53
N LEU A 360 -33.12 1.24 14.36
CA LEU A 360 -33.79 2.01 15.41
C LEU A 360 -34.72 3.09 14.83
N GLN A 361 -34.35 3.70 13.70
CA GLN A 361 -35.13 4.74 13.04
C GLN A 361 -36.37 4.18 12.32
N ARG A 362 -36.21 3.12 11.52
CA ARG A 362 -37.29 2.53 10.70
C ARG A 362 -38.12 1.48 11.45
N GLY A 363 -37.66 1.01 12.60
CA GLY A 363 -38.28 -0.07 13.36
C GLY A 363 -38.01 -1.47 12.78
N SER A 364 -38.24 -2.48 13.62
CA SER A 364 -37.92 -3.89 13.34
C SER A 364 -38.94 -4.63 12.48
N THR A 365 -40.09 -4.01 12.17
CA THR A 365 -41.15 -4.62 11.36
C THR A 365 -40.70 -4.82 9.91
N ASN A 366 -40.01 -3.82 9.34
CA ASN A 366 -39.55 -3.82 7.96
C ASN A 366 -38.02 -3.74 7.82
N THR A 367 -37.27 -3.55 8.91
CA THR A 367 -35.79 -3.56 8.88
C THR A 367 -35.23 -4.70 9.72
N SER A 368 -34.23 -5.42 9.21
CA SER A 368 -33.57 -6.49 9.97
C SER A 368 -32.07 -6.58 9.71
N ILE A 369 -31.34 -7.10 10.69
CA ILE A 369 -29.89 -7.35 10.60
C ILE A 369 -29.68 -8.84 10.84
N LYS A 370 -28.98 -9.50 9.91
CA LYS A 370 -28.62 -10.92 9.97
C LYS A 370 -27.10 -11.06 9.98
N THR A 371 -26.59 -12.13 10.58
CA THR A 371 -25.15 -12.39 10.66
C THR A 371 -24.82 -13.78 10.14
N ILE A 372 -23.82 -13.87 9.27
CA ILE A 372 -23.23 -15.13 8.80
C ILE A 372 -22.01 -15.43 9.67
N HIS A 373 -22.11 -16.47 10.48
CA HIS A 373 -21.09 -16.79 11.48
C HIS A 373 -19.81 -17.35 10.86
N SER A 374 -18.67 -17.01 11.45
CA SER A 374 -17.36 -17.50 11.04
C SER A 374 -17.03 -17.23 9.56
N ALA A 375 -17.44 -16.07 9.06
CA ALA A 375 -17.21 -15.60 7.69
C ALA A 375 -16.75 -14.14 7.67
N ALA A 376 -15.92 -13.76 6.69
CA ALA A 376 -15.50 -12.37 6.47
C ALA A 376 -16.31 -11.71 5.34
N HIS A 377 -15.76 -10.68 4.69
CA HIS A 377 -16.46 -9.78 3.74
C HIS A 377 -17.17 -10.48 2.56
N PHE A 378 -16.62 -11.60 2.07
CA PHE A 378 -17.21 -12.39 0.98
C PHE A 378 -17.92 -13.64 1.53
N PHE A 379 -18.75 -13.47 2.56
CA PHE A 379 -19.37 -14.57 3.29
C PHE A 379 -20.26 -15.48 2.43
N PHE A 380 -20.89 -14.96 1.38
CA PHE A 380 -21.66 -15.74 0.42
C PHE A 380 -20.79 -16.65 -0.46
N MET A 381 -19.47 -16.44 -0.46
CA MET A 381 -18.50 -17.34 -1.05
C MET A 381 -17.93 -18.28 0.01
N GLU A 382 -17.52 -17.76 1.17
CA GLU A 382 -16.91 -18.56 2.26
C GLU A 382 -17.88 -19.57 2.90
N ARG A 383 -19.15 -19.21 3.02
CA ARG A 383 -20.23 -19.95 3.70
C ARG A 383 -21.51 -19.96 2.85
N PRO A 384 -21.48 -20.51 1.61
CA PRO A 384 -22.59 -20.39 0.67
C PRO A 384 -23.84 -21.09 1.19
N ILE A 385 -23.70 -22.21 1.91
CA ILE A 385 -24.85 -22.93 2.50
C ILE A 385 -25.57 -22.07 3.55
N GLN A 386 -24.84 -21.46 4.48
CA GLN A 386 -25.43 -20.60 5.50
C GLN A 386 -26.06 -19.34 4.87
N PHE A 387 -25.41 -18.78 3.85
CA PHE A 387 -25.98 -17.68 3.08
C PHE A 387 -27.27 -18.10 2.36
N HIS A 388 -27.31 -19.29 1.74
CA HIS A 388 -28.52 -19.83 1.10
C HIS A 388 -29.67 -20.03 2.08
N GLU A 389 -29.40 -20.50 3.30
CA GLU A 389 -30.42 -20.63 4.36
C GLU A 389 -31.04 -19.26 4.70
N VAL A 390 -30.20 -18.25 4.92
CA VAL A 390 -30.67 -16.88 5.18
C VAL A 390 -31.45 -16.32 3.98
N MET A 391 -30.97 -16.53 2.76
CA MET A 391 -31.69 -16.08 1.56
C MET A 391 -33.03 -16.81 1.38
N SER A 392 -33.13 -18.09 1.74
CA SER A 392 -34.41 -18.82 1.67
C SER A 392 -35.44 -18.28 2.67
N ASP A 393 -35.00 -17.90 3.88
CA ASP A 393 -35.85 -17.24 4.88
C ASP A 393 -36.37 -15.90 4.33
N LEU A 394 -35.45 -15.07 3.84
CA LEU A 394 -35.75 -13.72 3.35
C LEU A 394 -36.61 -13.68 2.09
N LEU A 395 -36.52 -14.69 1.23
CA LEU A 395 -37.28 -14.76 -0.03
C LEU A 395 -38.57 -15.55 0.10
N SER A 396 -38.88 -16.10 1.28
CA SER A 396 -40.17 -16.74 1.55
C SER A 396 -41.23 -15.67 1.83
N ASP A 397 -42.25 -15.56 0.97
CA ASP A 397 -43.37 -14.62 1.13
C ASP A 397 -44.37 -15.04 2.23
N LEU A 398 -43.89 -15.68 3.31
CA LEU A 398 -44.76 -16.10 4.42
C LEU A 398 -45.12 -14.88 5.30
N PRO A 399 -46.40 -14.72 5.69
CA PRO A 399 -46.82 -13.64 6.58
C PRO A 399 -46.12 -13.73 7.95
N GLN A 400 -45.68 -12.58 8.47
CA GLN A 400 -44.85 -12.41 9.68
C GLN A 400 -45.47 -12.86 11.03
N ASN A 401 -46.51 -13.69 11.03
CA ASN A 401 -47.08 -14.25 12.25
C ASN A 401 -46.59 -15.69 12.46
N VAL A 402 -45.29 -15.82 12.72
CA VAL A 402 -44.73 -17.01 13.39
C VAL A 402 -43.97 -16.49 14.61
N PRO A 403 -44.34 -16.88 15.84
CA PRO A 403 -43.71 -16.36 17.04
C PRO A 403 -42.21 -16.65 16.99
N THR A 404 -41.44 -15.58 17.14
CA THR A 404 -39.99 -15.56 17.22
C THR A 404 -39.55 -16.49 18.34
N LEU A 405 -38.53 -17.31 18.06
CA LEU A 405 -37.80 -18.07 19.08
C LEU A 405 -36.96 -17.09 19.92
N ALA A 406 -37.66 -16.26 20.72
CA ALA A 406 -37.09 -15.48 21.79
C ALA A 406 -36.93 -16.41 23.00
N SER A 407 -35.77 -17.06 23.13
CA SER A 407 -35.21 -17.48 24.42
C SER A 407 -33.89 -18.26 24.22
N ALA A 408 -32.78 -17.55 24.09
CA ALA A 408 -31.46 -17.99 24.57
C ALA A 408 -30.40 -16.95 24.15
N ASP A 409 -30.21 -15.92 24.97
CA ASP A 409 -28.88 -15.43 25.37
C ASP A 409 -29.01 -14.18 26.24
N SER A 410 -29.60 -14.37 27.43
CA SER A 410 -29.44 -13.44 28.57
C SER A 410 -28.36 -13.93 29.55
N THR A 411 -27.54 -14.90 29.15
CA THR A 411 -26.58 -15.58 30.06
C THR A 411 -25.13 -15.17 29.82
N ILE A 412 -24.82 -14.51 28.69
CA ILE A 412 -23.43 -14.14 28.33
C ILE A 412 -23.04 -12.76 28.90
N THR A 413 -24.00 -11.85 29.08
CA THR A 413 -23.74 -10.50 29.64
C THR A 413 -23.43 -10.54 31.15
N THR A 414 -23.79 -11.60 31.86
CA THR A 414 -23.46 -11.78 33.29
C THR A 414 -22.22 -12.67 33.50
N ALA A 415 -21.79 -13.44 32.49
CA ALA A 415 -20.58 -14.27 32.56
C ALA A 415 -19.28 -13.51 32.23
N ILE A 416 -19.37 -12.36 31.56
CA ILE A 416 -18.20 -11.52 31.22
C ILE A 416 -17.82 -10.59 32.39
N LEU A 417 -18.73 -10.29 33.32
CA LEU A 417 -18.45 -9.50 34.52
C LEU A 417 -17.89 -10.33 35.70
N SER A 418 -17.82 -11.67 35.59
CA SER A 418 -17.25 -12.52 36.65
C SER A 418 -15.87 -13.10 36.33
N GLN A 419 -15.29 -12.82 35.17
CA GLN A 419 -13.92 -13.25 34.80
C GLN A 419 -12.85 -12.16 34.96
N VAL A 420 -13.23 -10.97 35.44
CA VAL A 420 -12.29 -9.86 35.72
C VAL A 420 -11.70 -9.91 37.15
N ASN A 421 -12.12 -10.85 38.01
CA ASN A 421 -11.69 -10.89 39.43
C ASN A 421 -10.95 -12.15 39.90
N LYS A 422 -10.33 -12.94 39.01
CA LYS A 422 -9.45 -14.05 39.41
C LYS A 422 -8.19 -14.15 38.53
N LYS A 423 -7.22 -13.28 38.80
CA LYS A 423 -5.78 -13.58 38.61
C LYS A 423 -4.93 -12.58 39.40
N ASN A 424 -4.96 -12.73 40.73
CA ASN A 424 -3.92 -12.28 41.64
C ASN A 424 -3.66 -13.44 42.62
N LYS A 425 -2.37 -13.68 42.92
CA LYS A 425 -1.75 -14.81 43.64
C LYS A 425 -1.43 -16.00 42.71
N THR A 426 -0.21 -16.54 42.68
CA THR A 426 0.83 -16.62 43.71
C THR A 426 2.21 -16.84 43.08
N SER A 427 3.23 -16.42 43.82
CA SER A 427 4.66 -16.66 43.68
C SER A 427 5.07 -18.11 44.00
N ASP A 428 6.37 -18.35 43.78
CA ASP A 428 7.25 -19.41 44.30
C ASP A 428 7.51 -20.61 43.37
N ILE A 429 8.76 -20.69 42.86
CA ILE A 429 9.71 -21.79 43.09
C ILE A 429 11.07 -21.41 42.48
N LEU A 430 12.11 -21.55 43.31
CA LEU A 430 13.54 -21.33 43.08
C LEU A 430 14.26 -22.52 42.40
N ASP A 431 15.46 -22.21 41.92
CA ASP A 431 16.68 -23.05 41.81
C ASP A 431 16.81 -24.12 40.72
N ASN A 432 17.73 -23.91 39.76
CA ASN A 432 19.11 -24.42 39.83
C ASN A 432 19.82 -24.38 38.46
N ASN A 433 20.98 -23.72 38.39
CA ASN A 433 22.29 -24.29 38.02
C ASN A 433 23.23 -23.27 37.38
N GLU A 434 24.17 -22.78 38.18
CA GLU A 434 25.48 -22.30 37.73
C GLU A 434 26.39 -23.46 37.30
N LYS A 435 27.23 -23.24 36.27
CA LYS A 435 28.71 -23.41 36.29
C LYS A 435 29.26 -23.63 34.88
N ARG A 436 30.10 -22.69 34.41
CA ARG A 436 31.53 -22.96 34.14
C ARG A 436 32.33 -21.68 33.83
N MET A 437 33.35 -21.49 34.65
CA MET A 437 34.58 -20.67 34.53
C MET A 437 35.24 -20.81 33.14
N ALA A 438 35.74 -19.75 32.49
CA ALA A 438 36.90 -18.87 32.75
C ALA A 438 38.22 -19.37 32.14
N THR A 439 38.89 -18.49 31.36
CA THR A 439 40.35 -18.24 31.20
C THR A 439 40.51 -17.09 30.17
N THR A 440 40.94 -15.86 30.52
CA THR A 440 42.34 -15.30 30.54
C THR A 440 43.12 -15.51 29.23
N ASN A 441 43.88 -14.58 28.62
CA ASN A 441 44.49 -13.31 29.05
C ASN A 441 44.98 -12.47 27.84
N GLU A 442 45.15 -11.18 28.11
CA GLU A 442 45.99 -10.08 27.57
C GLU A 442 47.06 -10.34 26.48
N LEU A 443 47.30 -9.32 25.63
CA LEU A 443 48.64 -8.78 25.33
C LEU A 443 48.60 -7.37 24.67
N LEU A 444 49.63 -6.58 24.96
CA LEU A 444 49.78 -5.12 24.85
C LEU A 444 50.40 -4.61 23.52
N LEU A 445 50.01 -3.37 23.15
CA LEU A 445 50.77 -2.16 22.66
C LEU A 445 52.21 -2.34 22.09
N SER A 446 52.74 -1.66 21.05
CA SER A 446 52.72 -0.23 20.57
C SER A 446 53.65 -0.08 19.30
N PRO A 447 54.17 1.11 18.87
CA PRO A 447 53.62 2.02 17.85
C PRO A 447 54.64 2.44 16.73
N ASP A 448 54.31 3.53 16.00
CA ASP A 448 55.10 4.36 15.04
C ASP A 448 55.03 3.94 13.55
N GLU A 449 54.92 4.81 12.51
CA GLU A 449 55.26 6.23 12.36
C GLU A 449 54.65 6.86 11.06
N GLN A 450 54.40 8.18 11.12
CA GLN A 450 54.58 9.26 10.10
C GLN A 450 53.71 9.49 8.83
N LEU A 451 53.49 10.80 8.61
CA LEU A 451 52.64 11.51 7.64
C LEU A 451 53.27 11.65 6.23
N THR A 452 52.41 11.77 5.20
CA THR A 452 52.70 12.53 3.96
C THR A 452 51.49 13.35 3.48
N SER A 453 51.75 14.36 2.65
CA SER A 453 51.00 15.60 2.39
C SER A 453 49.90 15.52 1.29
N PRO A 454 49.04 16.56 1.14
CA PRO A 454 47.82 16.48 0.35
C PRO A 454 47.95 17.07 -1.07
N SER A 455 48.07 16.20 -2.06
CA SER A 455 47.48 16.40 -3.40
C SER A 455 47.47 15.05 -4.10
N ASN A 456 46.32 14.37 -4.18
CA ASN A 456 45.95 13.31 -5.17
C ASN A 456 44.67 12.54 -4.75
N ALA A 457 43.64 13.22 -4.21
CA ALA A 457 42.42 12.55 -3.73
C ALA A 457 41.48 12.02 -4.83
N ILE A 458 41.69 12.38 -6.10
CA ILE A 458 40.82 11.98 -7.22
C ILE A 458 41.26 10.62 -7.82
N ASP A 459 42.56 10.35 -7.87
CA ASP A 459 43.09 9.14 -8.53
C ASP A 459 43.05 7.89 -7.61
N GLU A 460 43.16 8.05 -6.29
CA GLU A 460 43.02 6.94 -5.35
C GLU A 460 41.58 6.42 -5.23
N MET A 461 40.57 7.30 -5.36
CA MET A 461 39.16 6.91 -5.35
C MET A 461 38.78 6.06 -6.58
N ILE A 462 39.39 6.34 -7.73
CA ILE A 462 39.15 5.61 -8.99
C ILE A 462 39.91 4.27 -8.98
N SER A 463 41.13 4.23 -8.44
CA SER A 463 41.97 3.03 -8.44
C SER A 463 41.47 1.94 -7.48
N MET A 464 40.93 2.32 -6.31
CA MET A 464 40.43 1.35 -5.30
C MET A 464 39.06 0.74 -5.66
N ALA A 465 38.24 1.44 -6.45
CA ALA A 465 36.96 0.91 -6.93
C ALA A 465 37.16 -0.23 -7.96
N LEU A 466 38.22 -0.16 -8.76
CA LEU A 466 38.55 -1.17 -9.78
C LEU A 466 39.21 -2.43 -9.22
N ILE A 467 39.88 -2.34 -8.06
CA ILE A 467 40.50 -3.50 -7.40
C ILE A 467 39.44 -4.36 -6.70
N HIS A 468 38.35 -3.76 -6.21
CA HIS A 468 37.30 -4.49 -5.48
C HIS A 468 36.36 -5.30 -6.39
N GLU A 469 36.27 -4.97 -7.68
CA GLU A 469 35.48 -5.73 -8.66
C GLU A 469 36.21 -7.01 -9.14
N ASN A 470 37.55 -7.04 -9.06
CA ASN A 470 38.37 -8.19 -9.50
C ASN A 470 38.56 -9.28 -8.44
N LEU A 471 38.39 -8.99 -7.15
CA LEU A 471 38.62 -9.97 -6.06
C LEU A 471 37.41 -10.88 -5.76
N ASN A 472 36.20 -10.53 -6.22
CA ASN A 472 35.00 -11.34 -5.98
C ASN A 472 34.70 -12.40 -7.07
N ASN A 473 35.54 -12.52 -8.10
CA ASN A 473 35.29 -13.39 -9.26
C ASN A 473 36.19 -14.64 -9.35
N GLN A 474 36.95 -14.97 -8.30
CA GLN A 474 37.71 -16.23 -8.25
C GLN A 474 37.16 -17.15 -7.17
N ASN A 475 36.17 -17.98 -7.55
CA ASN A 475 35.98 -19.34 -7.04
C ASN A 475 34.79 -20.00 -7.77
N SER A 476 35.06 -20.68 -8.89
CA SER A 476 34.18 -21.71 -9.48
C SER A 476 35.04 -22.65 -10.35
N PRO A 477 34.90 -23.98 -10.22
CA PRO A 477 35.80 -24.93 -10.86
C PRO A 477 35.52 -25.11 -12.36
N ILE A 478 36.60 -25.45 -13.05
CA ILE A 478 36.76 -25.64 -14.49
C ILE A 478 35.91 -26.81 -14.98
N GLU A 479 35.05 -26.58 -15.99
CA GLU A 479 34.48 -27.61 -16.84
C GLU A 479 34.67 -27.25 -18.33
N GLN A 480 34.99 -28.28 -19.11
CA GLN A 480 35.71 -28.22 -20.38
C GLN A 480 34.89 -27.71 -21.58
N LEU A 481 35.55 -26.93 -22.45
CA LEU A 481 35.05 -26.47 -23.75
C LEU A 481 34.92 -27.63 -24.76
N PRO A 482 33.79 -27.76 -25.50
CA PRO A 482 33.77 -28.55 -26.72
C PRO A 482 34.31 -27.75 -27.92
N THR A 483 34.98 -28.48 -28.81
CA THR A 483 35.75 -28.04 -29.97
C THR A 483 34.93 -27.56 -31.18
N GLU A 484 35.65 -26.93 -32.11
CA GLU A 484 35.24 -26.09 -33.24
C GLU A 484 34.43 -26.74 -34.39
N SER A 485 33.71 -27.84 -34.20
CA SER A 485 33.12 -28.62 -35.30
C SER A 485 31.59 -28.69 -35.36
N THR A 486 30.87 -27.63 -34.98
CA THR A 486 29.41 -27.59 -35.20
C THR A 486 28.88 -26.20 -35.56
N LYS A 487 29.49 -25.58 -36.59
CA LYS A 487 28.86 -24.48 -37.34
C LYS A 487 28.54 -24.94 -38.77
N LYS A 488 27.30 -25.39 -39.02
CA LYS A 488 26.53 -25.08 -40.25
C LYS A 488 25.19 -25.81 -40.29
N LYS A 489 24.12 -25.05 -40.00
CA LYS A 489 22.81 -24.96 -40.67
C LYS A 489 21.71 -24.82 -39.63
N ILE A 490 21.18 -23.61 -39.51
CA ILE A 490 19.77 -23.26 -39.78
C ILE A 490 19.66 -21.77 -39.46
N SER A 491 19.58 -20.98 -40.52
CA SER A 491 19.19 -19.59 -40.50
C SER A 491 17.69 -19.50 -40.21
N SER A 492 17.30 -18.95 -39.05
CA SER A 492 16.01 -18.29 -38.86
C SER A 492 16.18 -17.11 -37.91
N THR A 493 16.70 -16.03 -38.48
CA THR A 493 16.85 -14.71 -37.87
C THR A 493 15.50 -14.02 -37.73
N SER A 494 15.04 -13.81 -36.48
CA SER A 494 14.17 -12.66 -36.10
C SER A 494 13.84 -12.62 -34.60
N ARG A 495 13.71 -13.76 -33.89
CA ARG A 495 13.23 -13.76 -32.48
C ARG A 495 14.28 -13.62 -31.37
N PHE A 496 15.57 -13.81 -31.67
CA PHE A 496 16.60 -13.89 -30.62
C PHE A 496 17.36 -12.59 -30.34
N ARG A 497 17.24 -11.54 -31.19
CA ARG A 497 17.83 -10.23 -30.89
C ARG A 497 17.13 -9.50 -29.75
N THR A 498 15.85 -9.78 -29.51
CA THR A 498 15.04 -9.10 -28.49
C THR A 498 15.47 -9.46 -27.07
N ILE A 499 15.87 -10.71 -26.81
CA ILE A 499 16.24 -11.17 -25.45
C ILE A 499 17.60 -10.60 -25.02
N GLU A 500 18.54 -10.48 -25.94
CA GLU A 500 19.86 -9.90 -25.65
C GLU A 500 19.82 -8.37 -25.53
N THR A 501 18.90 -7.73 -26.25
CA THR A 501 18.59 -6.28 -26.07
C THR A 501 17.83 -6.03 -24.76
N LEU A 502 16.96 -6.95 -24.32
CA LEU A 502 16.29 -6.89 -23.01
C LEU A 502 17.24 -7.15 -21.84
N LYS A 503 18.29 -7.98 -22.01
CA LYS A 503 19.36 -8.11 -21.02
C LYS A 503 20.22 -6.83 -20.90
N ARG A 504 20.30 -6.02 -21.96
CA ARG A 504 20.93 -4.68 -21.92
C ARG A 504 20.04 -3.59 -21.30
N LEU A 505 18.78 -3.89 -21.01
CA LEU A 505 17.84 -3.02 -20.27
C LEU A 505 17.84 -3.31 -18.76
N SER A 506 18.86 -4.00 -18.22
CA SER A 506 19.10 -3.98 -16.78
C SER A 506 19.70 -2.60 -16.42
N TRP A 507 18.87 -1.69 -15.94
CA TRP A 507 19.38 -0.47 -15.33
C TRP A 507 20.29 -0.82 -14.17
N LYS A 508 21.52 -0.31 -14.17
CA LYS A 508 22.40 -0.40 -13.00
C LYS A 508 21.79 0.48 -11.90
N ASN A 509 21.65 -0.05 -10.69
CA ASN A 509 21.33 0.75 -9.50
C ASN A 509 22.26 1.98 -9.46
N SER A 510 21.82 3.07 -8.83
CA SER A 510 22.70 4.22 -8.58
C SER A 510 24.06 3.74 -8.07
N GLY A 511 25.12 4.02 -8.83
CA GLY A 511 26.47 3.69 -8.42
C GLY A 511 26.96 4.62 -7.30
N PRO A 512 28.04 4.23 -6.61
CA PRO A 512 28.70 5.08 -5.62
C PRO A 512 29.13 6.44 -6.21
N GLU A 513 29.47 6.49 -7.50
CA GLU A 513 29.86 7.73 -8.18
C GLU A 513 28.72 8.77 -8.26
N GLN A 514 27.49 8.34 -8.53
CA GLN A 514 26.36 9.27 -8.62
C GLN A 514 26.02 9.86 -7.26
N LEU A 515 26.12 9.05 -6.20
CA LEU A 515 25.97 9.54 -4.84
C LEU A 515 27.09 10.53 -4.48
N ALA A 516 28.35 10.20 -4.81
CA ALA A 516 29.49 11.08 -4.55
C ALA A 516 29.33 12.44 -5.25
N ARG A 517 28.91 12.43 -6.51
CA ARG A 517 28.63 13.67 -7.26
C ARG A 517 27.48 14.47 -6.66
N ALA A 518 26.40 13.80 -6.24
CA ALA A 518 25.26 14.48 -5.64
C ALA A 518 25.62 15.10 -4.27
N GLU A 519 26.43 14.40 -3.47
CA GLU A 519 26.96 14.92 -2.21
C GLU A 519 27.89 16.11 -2.43
N MET A 520 28.82 15.99 -3.37
CA MET A 520 29.78 17.05 -3.69
C MET A 520 29.07 18.34 -4.11
N LYS A 521 28.01 18.27 -4.93
CA LYS A 521 27.17 19.44 -5.26
C LYS A 521 26.58 20.12 -4.02
N ILE A 522 26.27 19.37 -2.97
CA ILE A 522 25.79 19.97 -1.71
C ILE A 522 26.96 20.63 -0.98
N PHE A 523 28.08 19.95 -0.85
CA PHE A 523 29.25 20.47 -0.11
C PHE A 523 29.96 21.64 -0.79
N GLU A 524 29.88 21.77 -2.12
CA GLU A 524 30.35 22.96 -2.85
C GLU A 524 29.67 24.26 -2.41
N THR A 525 28.53 24.18 -1.71
CA THR A 525 27.83 25.36 -1.16
C THR A 525 28.30 25.75 0.25
N LEU A 526 29.07 24.89 0.91
CA LEU A 526 29.59 25.14 2.25
C LEU A 526 30.79 26.08 2.21
N LYS A 527 30.87 26.98 3.18
CA LYS A 527 31.98 27.94 3.32
C LYS A 527 33.18 27.32 4.01
N SER A 528 32.94 26.38 4.91
CA SER A 528 33.98 25.70 5.67
C SER A 528 34.57 24.51 4.91
N GLN A 529 35.84 24.21 5.16
CA GLN A 529 36.51 23.06 4.55
C GLN A 529 36.29 21.79 5.38
N PHE A 530 35.85 20.73 4.71
CA PHE A 530 35.62 19.42 5.31
C PHE A 530 36.56 18.37 4.71
N GLN A 531 37.03 17.46 5.55
CA GLN A 531 37.79 16.28 5.12
C GLN A 531 36.88 15.05 5.16
N GLY A 532 36.69 14.41 4.01
CA GLY A 532 35.94 13.16 3.87
C GLY A 532 36.87 11.94 3.84
N ARG A 533 36.54 10.88 4.57
CA ARG A 533 37.28 9.61 4.54
C ARG A 533 36.41 8.42 4.92
N TYR A 534 36.80 7.24 4.43
CA TYR A 534 36.23 5.96 4.85
C TYR A 534 36.95 5.42 6.09
N ILE A 535 36.20 5.16 7.14
CA ILE A 535 36.70 4.58 8.39
C ILE A 535 36.39 3.09 8.41
N PRO A 536 37.39 2.19 8.51
CA PRO A 536 37.12 0.76 8.56
C PRO A 536 36.42 0.37 9.86
N VAL A 537 35.50 -0.60 9.79
CA VAL A 537 34.81 -1.22 10.93
C VAL A 537 34.53 -2.70 10.63
N LEU A 538 34.07 -3.45 11.63
CA LEU A 538 33.92 -4.90 11.62
C LEU A 538 35.18 -5.60 11.13
N ASN A 539 36.29 -5.39 11.84
CA ASN A 539 37.61 -5.97 11.50
C ASN A 539 38.05 -5.66 10.06
N ASN A 540 37.90 -4.40 9.63
CA ASN A 540 38.23 -3.90 8.29
C ASN A 540 37.40 -4.50 7.14
N THR A 541 36.32 -5.24 7.41
CA THR A 541 35.45 -5.82 6.38
C THR A 541 34.39 -4.84 5.89
N GLN A 542 34.06 -3.83 6.69
CA GLN A 542 33.12 -2.77 6.35
C GLN A 542 33.81 -1.42 6.50
N LYS A 543 33.21 -0.39 5.92
CA LYS A 543 33.69 1.00 5.94
C LYS A 543 32.54 1.96 6.16
N ILE A 544 32.75 2.97 6.99
CA ILE A 544 31.80 4.06 7.26
C ILE A 544 32.33 5.35 6.64
N TRP A 545 31.52 5.97 5.78
CA TRP A 545 31.85 7.28 5.21
C TRP A 545 31.66 8.37 6.26
N SER A 546 32.68 9.22 6.41
CA SER A 546 32.72 10.22 7.47
C SER A 546 33.29 11.53 6.95
N ILE A 547 32.75 12.63 7.45
CA ILE A 547 33.31 13.96 7.27
C ILE A 547 33.73 14.55 8.61
N CYS A 548 34.76 15.40 8.58
CA CYS A 548 35.18 16.15 9.74
C CYS A 548 35.73 17.52 9.38
N ALA A 549 35.62 18.47 10.32
CA ALA A 549 36.14 19.84 10.18
C ALA A 549 36.59 20.40 11.53
N ASN A 550 37.42 21.45 11.47
CA ASN A 550 37.97 22.18 12.63
C ASN A 550 38.64 21.28 13.68
N LEU A 551 39.48 20.33 13.21
CA LEU A 551 40.21 19.38 14.07
C LEU A 551 41.30 20.03 14.94
N THR A 552 41.64 21.29 14.66
CA THR A 552 42.64 22.06 15.41
C THR A 552 42.06 22.73 16.66
N SER A 553 40.73 22.85 16.76
CA SER A 553 40.08 23.41 17.94
C SER A 553 40.24 22.47 19.13
N THR A 554 40.48 23.05 20.31
CA THR A 554 40.58 22.31 21.59
C THR A 554 39.23 22.12 22.27
N ASN A 555 38.16 22.69 21.72
CA ASN A 555 36.82 22.58 22.26
C ASN A 555 36.28 21.15 22.12
N ILE A 556 35.32 20.78 22.99
CA ILE A 556 34.73 19.44 23.00
C ILE A 556 34.10 19.13 21.63
N PRO A 557 34.51 18.03 20.96
CA PRO A 557 33.96 17.65 19.67
C PRO A 557 32.46 17.38 19.69
N VAL A 558 31.80 17.58 18.54
CA VAL A 558 30.41 17.15 18.32
C VAL A 558 30.33 16.13 17.19
N VAL A 559 29.57 15.06 17.42
CA VAL A 559 29.28 13.99 16.46
C VAL A 559 27.81 14.08 16.03
N LEU A 560 27.56 14.14 14.72
CA LEU A 560 26.23 14.25 14.12
C LEU A 560 25.80 12.94 13.47
N ILE A 561 24.63 12.43 13.85
CA ILE A 561 24.03 11.18 13.32
C ILE A 561 22.72 11.50 12.62
N HIS A 562 22.65 11.22 11.32
CA HIS A 562 21.46 11.48 10.51
C HIS A 562 20.31 10.47 10.79
N GLY A 563 19.09 10.84 10.40
CA GLY A 563 17.91 9.98 10.50
C GLY A 563 17.80 8.91 9.40
N PHE A 564 16.71 8.13 9.45
CA PHE A 564 16.45 7.04 8.51
C PHE A 564 16.45 7.51 7.05
N GLY A 565 17.19 6.81 6.18
CA GLY A 565 17.27 7.11 4.75
C GLY A 565 18.06 8.38 4.39
N GLY A 566 18.78 8.96 5.34
CA GLY A 566 19.63 10.12 5.14
C GLY A 566 21.10 9.80 4.82
N GLY A 567 21.91 10.85 4.86
CA GLY A 567 23.36 10.85 4.82
C GLY A 567 23.88 12.18 5.39
N VAL A 568 25.21 12.32 5.51
CA VAL A 568 25.87 13.51 6.07
C VAL A 568 25.48 14.82 5.40
N GLY A 569 25.13 14.80 4.11
CA GLY A 569 24.68 15.96 3.34
C GLY A 569 23.43 16.66 3.88
N LEU A 570 22.62 15.96 4.69
CA LEU A 570 21.45 16.56 5.34
C LEU A 570 21.80 17.62 6.37
N TRP A 571 23.01 17.61 6.93
CA TRP A 571 23.46 18.62 7.90
C TRP A 571 23.98 19.90 7.24
N SER A 572 23.96 20.02 5.91
CA SER A 572 24.58 21.13 5.18
C SER A 572 24.10 22.52 5.60
N LEU A 573 22.86 22.65 6.09
CA LEU A 573 22.35 23.92 6.63
C LEU A 573 23.01 24.36 7.93
N ASN A 574 23.65 23.45 8.66
CA ASN A 574 24.15 23.66 10.03
C ASN A 574 25.67 23.46 10.16
N LEU A 575 26.28 22.75 9.20
CA LEU A 575 27.70 22.37 9.24
C LEU A 575 28.65 23.57 9.35
N ASP A 576 28.43 24.63 8.55
CA ASP A 576 29.27 25.83 8.57
C ASP A 576 29.26 26.49 9.95
N GLN A 577 28.09 26.63 10.57
CA GLN A 577 27.95 27.30 11.85
C GLN A 577 28.52 26.47 13.01
N LEU A 578 28.38 25.14 12.96
CA LEU A 578 28.90 24.24 14.00
C LEU A 578 30.43 24.17 14.03
N CYS A 579 31.07 24.24 12.85
CA CYS A 579 32.52 24.10 12.75
C CYS A 579 33.28 25.39 13.03
N LEU A 580 32.63 26.52 13.34
CA LEU A 580 33.30 27.76 13.73
C LEU A 580 34.06 27.60 15.06
N ASP A 581 33.44 26.94 16.04
CA ASP A 581 33.91 26.98 17.43
C ASP A 581 34.54 25.66 17.90
N ARG A 582 34.21 24.51 17.28
CA ARG A 582 34.64 23.18 17.76
C ARG A 582 34.88 22.17 16.64
N PRO A 583 35.58 21.06 16.92
CA PRO A 583 35.67 19.95 15.99
C PRO A 583 34.29 19.33 15.72
N VAL A 584 33.96 19.14 14.45
CA VAL A 584 32.69 18.53 14.00
C VAL A 584 32.99 17.23 13.28
N TYR A 585 32.24 16.19 13.61
CA TYR A 585 32.27 14.89 12.97
C TYR A 585 30.85 14.53 12.53
N ALA A 586 30.69 14.02 11.32
CA ALA A 586 29.42 13.42 10.89
C ALA A 586 29.73 12.18 10.05
N PHE A 587 28.86 11.18 10.09
CA PHE A 587 29.05 9.95 9.33
C PHE A 587 27.73 9.40 8.79
N ASP A 588 27.84 8.62 7.73
CA ASP A 588 26.73 7.89 7.15
C ASP A 588 26.49 6.61 7.96
N LEU A 589 25.26 6.40 8.44
CA LEU A 589 24.91 5.19 9.19
C LEU A 589 25.18 3.92 8.36
N PRO A 590 25.62 2.81 9.00
CA PRO A 590 25.78 1.54 8.33
C PRO A 590 24.53 1.13 7.54
N GLY A 591 24.70 0.77 6.27
CA GLY A 591 23.60 0.43 5.39
C GLY A 591 22.92 1.60 4.67
N PHE A 592 23.38 2.85 4.88
CA PHE A 592 22.87 4.07 4.23
C PHE A 592 23.97 4.83 3.47
N ALA A 593 23.54 5.66 2.51
CA ALA A 593 24.39 6.59 1.77
C ALA A 593 25.73 5.97 1.31
N HIS A 594 26.88 6.55 1.62
CA HIS A 594 28.19 6.05 1.20
C HIS A 594 28.74 4.90 2.05
N SER A 595 28.21 4.69 3.25
CA SER A 595 28.67 3.63 4.15
C SER A 595 28.42 2.23 3.59
N SER A 596 29.14 1.23 4.11
CA SER A 596 29.00 -0.14 3.61
C SER A 596 27.61 -0.72 3.86
N ARG A 597 27.29 -1.82 3.17
CA ARG A 597 25.98 -2.48 3.22
C ARG A 597 26.06 -3.82 3.99
N PRO A 598 26.24 -3.81 5.33
CA PRO A 598 26.38 -5.03 6.13
C PRO A 598 25.05 -5.77 6.26
N VAL A 599 25.09 -7.08 6.45
CA VAL A 599 23.89 -7.87 6.73
C VAL A 599 23.59 -7.81 8.23
N PHE A 600 22.42 -7.30 8.59
CA PHE A 600 21.98 -7.25 9.98
C PHE A 600 21.31 -8.55 10.44
N SER A 601 21.36 -8.80 11.75
CA SER A 601 20.59 -9.85 12.39
C SER A 601 19.08 -9.67 12.16
N ARG A 602 18.34 -10.78 12.28
CA ARG A 602 16.87 -10.78 12.33
C ARG A 602 16.33 -10.67 13.75
N ASP A 603 17.21 -10.74 14.75
CA ASP A 603 16.90 -10.43 16.13
C ASP A 603 16.98 -8.89 16.34
N PRO A 604 15.92 -8.25 16.86
CA PRO A 604 15.90 -6.81 17.17
C PRO A 604 17.03 -6.34 18.08
N ILE A 605 17.34 -7.09 19.14
CA ILE A 605 18.36 -6.68 20.13
C ILE A 605 19.74 -6.77 19.50
N GLU A 606 20.00 -7.85 18.76
CA GLU A 606 21.27 -8.04 18.07
C GLU A 606 21.46 -7.02 16.94
N ALA A 607 20.42 -6.73 16.16
CA ALA A 607 20.49 -5.72 15.10
C ALA A 607 20.79 -4.32 15.67
N GLU A 608 20.16 -3.94 16.78
CA GLU A 608 20.48 -2.71 17.51
C GLU A 608 21.94 -2.72 18.00
N SER A 609 22.39 -3.82 18.60
CA SER A 609 23.78 -4.00 19.06
C SER A 609 24.79 -3.85 17.92
N GLN A 610 24.52 -4.41 16.75
CA GLN A 610 25.38 -4.30 15.56
C GLN A 610 25.53 -2.84 15.09
N PHE A 611 24.46 -2.05 15.10
CA PHE A 611 24.56 -0.61 14.80
C PHE A 611 25.46 0.10 15.81
N VAL A 612 25.24 -0.14 17.10
CA VAL A 612 25.98 0.52 18.19
C VAL A 612 27.46 0.14 18.19
N GLU A 613 27.80 -1.14 17.97
CA GLU A 613 29.19 -1.60 17.88
C GLU A 613 29.92 -1.01 16.67
N MET A 614 29.27 -0.90 15.51
CA MET A 614 29.87 -0.22 14.35
C MET A 614 30.13 1.27 14.60
N ILE A 615 29.30 1.94 15.43
CA ILE A 615 29.55 3.33 15.85
C ILE A 615 30.75 3.39 16.80
N GLU A 616 30.92 2.41 17.69
CA GLU A 616 32.08 2.36 18.59
C GLU A 616 33.39 2.08 17.83
N GLU A 617 33.39 1.09 16.93
CA GLU A 617 34.55 0.83 16.08
C GLU A 617 34.89 2.04 15.21
N TRP A 618 33.88 2.75 14.70
CA TRP A 618 34.07 4.02 14.02
C TRP A 618 34.74 5.07 14.91
N ARG A 619 34.26 5.26 16.16
CA ARG A 619 34.84 6.23 17.10
C ARG A 619 36.33 5.92 17.33
N ILE A 620 36.66 4.65 17.59
CA ILE A 620 38.03 4.19 17.83
C ILE A 620 38.90 4.50 16.61
N ASN A 621 38.48 4.07 15.42
CA ASN A 621 39.27 4.20 14.20
C ASN A 621 39.29 5.63 13.63
N MET A 622 38.35 6.48 14.02
CA MET A 622 38.40 7.93 13.75
C MET A 622 39.43 8.64 14.63
N GLY A 623 39.88 8.01 15.72
CA GLY A 623 40.80 8.59 16.71
C GLY A 623 40.13 9.47 17.75
N LEU A 624 38.80 9.36 17.92
CA LEU A 624 38.03 10.16 18.87
C LEU A 624 38.10 9.54 20.27
N ASN A 625 39.27 9.67 20.91
CA ASN A 625 39.59 9.02 22.19
C ASN A 625 39.12 9.79 23.43
N GLY A 626 38.92 11.11 23.29
CA GLY A 626 38.45 11.99 24.36
C GLY A 626 36.92 12.06 24.47
N PRO A 627 36.40 12.74 25.50
CA PRO A 627 34.97 13.00 25.63
C PRO A 627 34.42 13.84 24.47
N PHE A 628 33.20 13.56 24.04
CA PHE A 628 32.52 14.28 22.97
C PHE A 628 31.02 14.39 23.22
N ILE A 629 30.38 15.24 22.42
CA ILE A 629 28.93 15.46 22.40
C ILE A 629 28.37 14.68 21.21
N ILE A 630 27.27 13.97 21.41
CA ILE A 630 26.63 13.23 20.31
C ILE A 630 25.21 13.74 20.08
N LEU A 631 24.91 14.05 18.83
CA LEU A 631 23.63 14.56 18.39
C LEU A 631 23.04 13.62 17.34
N GLY A 632 21.80 13.20 17.55
CA GLY A 632 21.12 12.30 16.62
C GLY A 632 19.74 12.83 16.22
N HIS A 633 19.44 12.78 14.92
CA HIS A 633 18.11 13.07 14.38
C HIS A 633 17.31 11.78 14.20
N SER A 634 16.03 11.74 14.64
CA SER A 634 15.11 10.65 14.32
C SER A 634 15.69 9.27 14.71
N PHE A 635 15.91 8.36 13.74
CA PHE A 635 16.59 7.08 13.97
C PHE A 635 18.02 7.24 14.52
N GLY A 636 18.75 8.27 14.08
CA GLY A 636 20.04 8.62 14.67
C GLY A 636 19.94 9.03 16.14
N GLY A 637 18.80 9.61 16.56
CA GLY A 637 18.51 9.91 17.97
C GLY A 637 18.33 8.64 18.81
N PHE A 638 17.64 7.63 18.28
CA PHE A 638 17.54 6.32 18.92
C PHE A 638 18.92 5.68 19.14
N LEU A 639 19.74 5.65 18.10
CA LEU A 639 21.10 5.09 18.16
C LEU A 639 22.02 5.90 19.08
N THR A 640 21.83 7.23 19.15
CA THR A 640 22.55 8.11 20.08
C THR A 640 22.30 7.71 21.52
N ALA A 641 21.04 7.52 21.91
CA ALA A 641 20.69 7.07 23.26
C ALA A 641 21.18 5.65 23.54
N ALA A 642 21.04 4.71 22.59
CA ALA A 642 21.55 3.35 22.73
C ALA A 642 23.09 3.31 22.90
N TYR A 643 23.82 4.15 22.16
CA TYR A 643 25.26 4.30 22.29
C TYR A 643 25.66 4.85 23.66
N ALA A 644 24.95 5.88 24.16
CA ALA A 644 25.22 6.47 25.47
C ALA A 644 24.96 5.51 26.65
N ILE A 645 24.03 4.56 26.51
CA ILE A 645 23.84 3.47 27.49
C ILE A 645 25.09 2.57 27.55
N ARG A 646 25.68 2.24 26.41
CA ARG A 646 26.76 1.24 26.31
C ARG A 646 28.16 1.83 26.55
N TYR A 647 28.40 3.06 26.12
CA TYR A 647 29.71 3.72 26.22
C TYR A 647 29.64 5.09 26.91
N PRO A 648 29.09 5.18 28.13
CA PRO A 648 28.87 6.46 28.81
C PRO A 648 30.16 7.24 29.09
N LYS A 649 31.30 6.55 29.21
CA LYS A 649 32.62 7.14 29.53
C LYS A 649 33.04 8.26 28.58
N TYR A 650 32.64 8.20 27.31
CA TYR A 650 33.06 9.17 26.29
C TYR A 650 32.03 10.26 26.02
N ILE A 651 30.85 10.19 26.63
CA ILE A 651 29.75 11.09 26.32
C ILE A 651 29.67 12.21 27.36
N VAL A 652 29.78 13.45 26.89
CA VAL A 652 29.60 14.65 27.71
C VAL A 652 28.12 15.01 27.83
N GLN A 653 27.38 14.89 26.72
CA GLN A 653 25.93 15.09 26.65
C GLN A 653 25.39 14.45 25.37
N ILE A 654 24.07 14.18 25.37
CA ILE A 654 23.35 13.78 24.17
C ILE A 654 22.31 14.82 23.78
N VAL A 655 22.21 15.10 22.48
CA VAL A 655 21.17 15.95 21.89
C VAL A 655 20.31 15.10 20.97
N LEU A 656 19.03 14.99 21.31
CA LEU A 656 18.06 14.14 20.63
C LEU A 656 17.12 15.04 19.82
N VAL A 657 17.37 15.14 18.53
CA VAL A 657 16.58 15.97 17.61
C VAL A 657 15.45 15.13 17.05
N ASP A 658 14.26 15.41 17.55
CA ASP A 658 13.00 14.76 17.20
C ASP A 658 13.12 13.22 17.08
N PRO A 659 13.54 12.55 18.16
CA PRO A 659 14.06 11.19 18.10
C PRO A 659 12.95 10.15 17.92
N TRP A 660 13.20 9.20 17.03
CA TRP A 660 12.31 8.05 16.83
C TRP A 660 12.56 6.98 17.91
N GLY A 661 11.54 6.15 18.19
CA GLY A 661 11.71 4.93 18.98
C GLY A 661 11.68 5.09 20.51
N PHE A 662 11.21 6.24 21.02
CA PHE A 662 11.10 6.50 22.46
C PHE A 662 9.76 6.03 23.04
N GLY A 663 8.64 6.46 22.46
CA GLY A 663 7.30 6.12 22.95
C GLY A 663 6.90 4.67 22.75
N HIS A 664 6.06 4.16 23.67
CA HIS A 664 5.42 2.86 23.52
C HIS A 664 4.42 2.85 22.36
N LYS A 665 4.17 1.65 21.87
CA LYS A 665 2.96 1.39 21.11
C LYS A 665 1.76 1.49 22.06
N PRO A 666 0.74 2.33 21.80
CA PRO A 666 -0.40 2.48 22.70
C PRO A 666 -1.14 1.15 22.91
N ASP A 667 -1.47 0.75 24.14
CA ASP A 667 -2.18 -0.52 24.43
C ASP A 667 -3.55 -0.59 23.74
N ASN A 668 -4.18 0.56 23.56
CA ASN A 668 -5.43 0.72 22.84
C ASN A 668 -5.22 0.78 21.31
N TRP A 669 -4.06 0.51 20.71
CA TRP A 669 -3.85 0.68 19.26
C TRP A 669 -4.84 -0.10 18.36
N GLN A 670 -5.40 -1.19 18.87
CA GLN A 670 -6.43 -1.99 18.19
C GLN A 670 -7.82 -1.29 18.21
N THR A 671 -8.04 -0.40 19.17
CA THR A 671 -9.24 0.46 19.35
C THR A 671 -8.97 1.94 19.07
N SER A 672 -7.70 2.32 18.89
CA SER A 672 -7.25 3.67 18.55
C SER A 672 -7.57 3.96 17.08
N PRO A 673 -7.37 5.20 16.62
CA PRO A 673 -7.76 5.68 15.30
C PRO A 673 -7.35 4.80 14.11
N MET A 674 -6.52 3.78 14.26
CA MET A 674 -6.36 2.76 13.25
C MET A 674 -7.67 2.05 12.88
N GLN A 675 -8.68 1.94 13.78
CA GLN A 675 -10.05 1.55 13.40
C GLN A 675 -10.69 2.50 12.38
N ARG A 676 -10.17 3.73 12.27
CA ARG A 676 -10.55 4.70 11.24
C ARG A 676 -9.77 4.45 9.95
N ILE A 677 -8.52 3.98 9.94
CA ILE A 677 -7.83 3.64 8.68
C ILE A 677 -8.65 2.60 7.89
N PRO A 678 -9.02 2.83 6.62
CA PRO A 678 -9.89 1.91 5.88
C PRO A 678 -9.28 0.49 5.82
N PRO A 679 -10.11 -0.57 5.93
CA PRO A 679 -9.62 -1.95 5.98
C PRO A 679 -8.70 -2.36 4.83
N TRP A 680 -8.91 -1.81 3.62
CA TRP A 680 -8.04 -2.07 2.47
C TRP A 680 -6.63 -1.50 2.69
N LEU A 681 -6.51 -0.30 3.26
CA LEU A 681 -5.22 0.35 3.52
C LEU A 681 -4.46 -0.34 4.64
N ARG A 682 -5.13 -0.84 5.71
CA ARG A 682 -4.47 -1.68 6.74
C ARG A 682 -3.91 -2.98 6.17
N SER A 683 -4.62 -3.54 5.20
CA SER A 683 -4.24 -4.82 4.60
C SER A 683 -3.15 -4.63 3.56
N PHE A 684 -3.23 -3.55 2.80
CA PHE A 684 -2.22 -3.12 1.86
C PHE A 684 -0.94 -2.71 2.59
N SER A 685 -1.02 -1.94 3.67
CA SER A 685 0.14 -1.54 4.49
C SER A 685 0.81 -2.75 5.15
N SER A 686 0.05 -3.70 5.69
CA SER A 686 0.58 -4.96 6.25
C SER A 686 1.34 -5.82 5.22
N VAL A 687 1.03 -5.69 3.92
CA VAL A 687 1.72 -6.41 2.83
C VAL A 687 2.83 -5.57 2.21
N MET A 688 2.63 -4.27 2.03
CA MET A 688 3.66 -3.35 1.53
C MET A 688 4.83 -3.25 2.50
N MET A 689 4.60 -3.40 3.80
CA MET A 689 5.66 -3.50 4.82
C MET A 689 6.45 -4.82 4.79
N LYS A 690 6.03 -5.80 3.99
CA LYS A 690 6.88 -6.97 3.65
C LYS A 690 7.90 -6.63 2.57
N PHE A 691 7.66 -5.57 1.81
CA PHE A 691 8.63 -4.94 0.94
C PHE A 691 9.26 -3.79 1.73
N SER A 692 10.52 -3.51 1.49
CA SER A 692 11.17 -2.44 2.24
C SER A 692 10.57 -1.08 1.77
N PRO A 693 10.22 -0.13 2.68
CA PRO A 693 9.57 1.15 2.34
C PRO A 693 10.13 1.92 1.13
N LEU A 694 11.43 1.79 0.85
CA LEU A 694 12.13 2.47 -0.25
C LEU A 694 12.32 1.57 -1.48
N ALA A 695 11.81 0.33 -1.46
CA ALA A 695 11.90 -0.59 -2.59
C ALA A 695 11.23 -0.05 -3.86
N GLY A 696 10.12 0.69 -3.72
CA GLY A 696 9.47 1.36 -4.84
C GLY A 696 10.37 2.41 -5.50
N LEU A 697 11.16 3.13 -4.71
CA LEU A 697 12.12 4.13 -5.21
C LEU A 697 13.26 3.45 -5.99
N ARG A 698 13.75 2.30 -5.51
CA ARG A 698 14.78 1.51 -6.20
C ARG A 698 14.30 0.92 -7.51
N VAL A 699 13.09 0.34 -7.53
CA VAL A 699 12.50 -0.24 -8.75
C VAL A 699 12.29 0.82 -9.82
N ALA A 700 12.01 2.07 -9.44
CA ALA A 700 11.84 3.17 -10.38
C ALA A 700 13.12 3.57 -11.13
N GLY A 701 14.30 3.16 -10.64
CA GLY A 701 15.59 3.48 -11.26
C GLY A 701 15.74 4.98 -11.52
N PRO A 702 16.20 5.43 -12.71
CA PRO A 702 16.40 6.85 -13.03
C PRO A 702 15.16 7.75 -12.84
N PHE A 703 13.95 7.17 -12.91
CA PHE A 703 12.71 7.92 -12.64
C PHE A 703 12.51 8.18 -11.15
N GLY A 704 13.28 7.54 -10.27
CA GLY A 704 13.22 7.73 -8.82
C GLY A 704 13.47 9.17 -8.38
N VAL A 705 14.32 9.94 -9.07
CA VAL A 705 14.48 11.38 -8.80
C VAL A 705 13.18 12.14 -9.08
N HIS A 706 12.45 11.82 -10.14
CA HIS A 706 11.16 12.44 -10.45
C HIS A 706 10.09 12.07 -9.40
N ILE A 707 10.13 10.84 -8.90
CA ILE A 707 9.30 10.41 -7.77
C ILE A 707 9.67 11.21 -6.52
N MET A 708 10.96 11.44 -6.24
CA MET A 708 11.40 12.27 -5.11
C MET A 708 10.96 13.73 -5.24
N LYS A 709 11.01 14.33 -6.45
CA LYS A 709 10.44 15.67 -6.71
C LYS A 709 8.96 15.72 -6.37
N TYR A 710 8.22 14.70 -6.76
CA TYR A 710 6.80 14.63 -6.48
C TYR A 710 6.50 14.41 -4.97
N LEU A 711 7.28 13.57 -4.29
CA LEU A 711 7.02 13.15 -2.91
C LEU A 711 7.63 14.05 -1.85
N ARG A 712 8.77 14.66 -2.13
CA ARG A 712 9.63 15.39 -1.17
C ARG A 712 9.92 16.82 -1.60
N GLN A 713 8.99 17.45 -2.32
CA GLN A 713 9.09 18.86 -2.66
C GLN A 713 9.28 19.74 -1.39
N ASP A 714 8.79 19.28 -0.24
CA ASP A 714 9.01 19.92 1.06
C ASP A 714 10.50 20.09 1.39
N LEU A 715 11.34 19.09 1.11
CA LEU A 715 12.78 19.18 1.35
C LEU A 715 13.48 20.14 0.41
N ARG A 716 13.02 20.23 -0.84
CA ARG A 716 13.56 21.23 -1.75
C ARG A 716 13.32 22.65 -1.19
N VAL A 717 12.12 22.92 -0.68
CA VAL A 717 11.79 24.21 -0.05
C VAL A 717 12.68 24.47 1.17
N LYS A 718 12.88 23.48 2.04
CA LYS A 718 13.73 23.60 3.24
C LYS A 718 15.19 23.97 2.93
N PHE A 719 15.76 23.36 1.87
CA PHE A 719 17.14 23.60 1.47
C PHE A 719 17.32 24.78 0.50
N GLN A 720 16.24 25.50 0.19
CA GLN A 720 16.25 26.64 -0.74
C GLN A 720 17.21 27.76 -0.31
N LYS A 721 17.50 27.89 1.00
CA LYS A 721 18.50 28.83 1.53
C LYS A 721 19.93 28.56 1.05
N LEU A 722 20.28 27.30 0.75
CA LEU A 722 21.60 26.93 0.22
C LEU A 722 21.61 26.88 -1.30
N PHE A 723 20.56 26.35 -1.91
CA PHE A 723 20.45 26.15 -3.37
C PHE A 723 18.99 26.01 -3.81
N ASP A 724 18.65 26.55 -4.98
CA ASP A 724 17.26 26.59 -5.50
C ASP A 724 16.94 25.47 -6.52
N ASP A 725 17.71 24.38 -6.51
CA ASP A 725 17.56 23.25 -7.43
C ASP A 725 17.21 21.93 -6.72
N ASP A 726 17.11 20.84 -7.48
CA ASP A 726 16.69 19.54 -6.98
C ASP A 726 17.85 18.71 -6.37
N ARG A 727 19.04 19.29 -6.13
CA ARG A 727 20.23 18.49 -5.73
C ARG A 727 20.05 17.72 -4.42
N VAL A 728 19.32 18.26 -3.44
CA VAL A 728 19.00 17.53 -2.19
C VAL A 728 18.13 16.30 -2.46
N LEU A 729 17.25 16.37 -3.45
CA LEU A 729 16.37 15.26 -3.84
C LEU A 729 17.14 14.22 -4.66
N GLU A 730 18.06 14.65 -5.52
CA GLU A 730 19.02 13.78 -6.20
C GLU A 730 19.87 13.03 -5.18
N TYR A 731 20.45 13.74 -4.21
CA TYR A 731 21.26 13.16 -3.13
C TYR A 731 20.48 12.10 -2.36
N LEU A 732 19.30 12.43 -1.85
CA LEU A 732 18.47 11.49 -1.10
C LEU A 732 18.00 10.29 -1.92
N TYR A 733 17.72 10.48 -3.21
CA TYR A 733 17.47 9.36 -4.10
C TYR A 733 18.68 8.41 -4.12
N HIS A 734 19.88 8.95 -4.36
CA HIS A 734 21.11 8.17 -4.47
C HIS A 734 21.54 7.53 -3.13
N CYS A 735 21.18 8.11 -1.98
CA CYS A 735 21.39 7.50 -0.66
C CYS A 735 20.64 6.16 -0.54
N ASN A 736 19.45 6.09 -1.15
CA ASN A 736 18.48 5.02 -0.95
C ASN A 736 18.32 4.08 -2.16
N ALA A 737 18.85 4.46 -3.31
CA ALA A 737 18.82 3.67 -4.54
C ALA A 737 19.71 2.40 -4.49
N GLN A 738 20.54 2.26 -3.47
CA GLN A 738 21.47 1.15 -3.25
C GLN A 738 20.85 0.00 -2.44
N VAL A 739 21.60 -1.09 -2.22
CA VAL A 739 21.12 -2.27 -1.47
C VAL A 739 20.59 -1.87 -0.07
N PRO A 740 19.39 -2.30 0.34
CA PRO A 740 18.66 -1.79 1.50
C PRO A 740 19.11 -2.29 2.88
N THR A 741 20.39 -2.58 3.11
CA THR A 741 20.72 -3.32 4.33
C THR A 741 20.45 -2.53 5.62
N GLY A 742 20.67 -1.21 5.62
CA GLY A 742 20.33 -0.35 6.77
C GLY A 742 18.83 -0.26 7.02
N GLU A 743 18.04 -0.29 5.95
CA GLU A 743 16.58 -0.34 5.99
C GLU A 743 16.07 -1.69 6.50
N GLU A 744 16.73 -2.79 6.14
CA GLU A 744 16.46 -4.10 6.72
C GLU A 744 16.79 -4.15 8.21
N GLY A 745 17.92 -3.58 8.63
CA GLY A 745 18.29 -3.43 10.04
C GLY A 745 17.25 -2.63 10.81
N PHE A 746 16.85 -1.46 10.30
CA PHE A 746 15.79 -0.64 10.88
C PHE A 746 14.44 -1.40 10.98
N ARG A 747 14.09 -2.17 9.95
CA ARG A 747 12.87 -3.01 9.94
C ARG A 747 12.95 -4.13 10.97
N THR A 748 14.13 -4.66 11.27
CA THR A 748 14.30 -5.68 12.32
C THR A 748 13.99 -5.09 13.69
N ILE A 749 14.47 -3.88 14.00
CA ILE A 749 14.27 -3.22 15.31
C ILE A 749 12.92 -2.53 15.46
N SER A 750 12.18 -2.34 14.36
CA SER A 750 10.84 -1.75 14.36
C SER A 750 9.73 -2.78 14.15
N ASP A 751 8.53 -2.46 14.62
CA ASP A 751 7.32 -3.21 14.39
C ASP A 751 6.66 -2.84 13.04
N LEU A 752 5.54 -3.49 12.71
CA LEU A 752 4.84 -3.32 11.41
C LEU A 752 4.37 -1.89 11.12
N LEU A 753 4.35 -1.01 12.11
CA LEU A 753 3.90 0.37 11.97
C LEU A 753 5.01 1.35 12.36
N ALA A 754 6.25 0.89 12.38
CA ALA A 754 7.41 1.67 12.75
C ALA A 754 7.39 2.17 14.21
N TRP A 755 6.78 1.46 15.15
CA TRP A 755 7.16 1.61 16.57
C TRP A 755 8.44 0.82 16.85
N SER A 756 9.27 1.28 17.79
CA SER A 756 10.41 0.48 18.23
C SER A 756 9.91 -0.77 18.96
N LYS A 757 10.52 -1.93 18.65
CA LYS A 757 10.28 -3.16 19.42
C LYS A 757 10.91 -3.11 20.81
N ASN A 758 11.88 -2.22 21.00
CA ASN A 758 12.63 -2.02 22.23
C ASN A 758 12.66 -0.51 22.56
N PRO A 759 11.53 0.06 23.01
CA PRO A 759 11.37 1.50 23.15
C PRO A 759 12.37 2.09 24.15
N MET A 760 12.90 3.28 23.84
CA MET A 760 13.94 3.91 24.65
C MET A 760 13.42 4.41 26.00
N ILE A 761 12.12 4.73 26.12
CA ILE A 761 11.57 5.22 27.40
C ILE A 761 11.69 4.20 28.54
N ASP A 762 11.74 2.91 28.23
CA ASP A 762 11.95 1.84 29.21
C ASP A 762 13.41 1.70 29.63
N ARG A 763 14.33 2.25 28.84
CA ARG A 763 15.78 2.09 29.00
C ARG A 763 16.51 3.40 29.26
N ILE A 764 15.80 4.53 29.21
CA ILE A 764 16.40 5.87 29.36
C ILE A 764 17.11 6.06 30.70
N HIS A 765 16.64 5.37 31.73
CA HIS A 765 17.23 5.35 33.06
C HIS A 765 18.58 4.60 33.12
N LEU A 766 18.92 3.81 32.09
CA LEU A 766 20.20 3.11 31.98
C LEU A 766 21.33 3.99 31.45
N ILE A 767 21.02 5.17 30.89
CA ILE A 767 22.05 6.16 30.55
C ILE A 767 22.69 6.62 31.87
N ASP A 768 24.01 6.77 31.93
CA ASP A 768 24.71 7.20 33.15
C ASP A 768 24.17 8.55 33.64
N GLU A 769 23.75 8.65 34.91
CA GLU A 769 23.09 9.81 35.56
C GLU A 769 23.80 11.16 35.33
N ARG A 770 25.12 11.15 35.09
CA ARG A 770 25.91 12.37 34.85
C ARG A 770 25.70 12.96 33.46
N ILE A 771 25.25 12.18 32.48
CA ILE A 771 25.11 12.58 31.08
C ILE A 771 23.79 13.36 30.89
N PRO A 772 23.82 14.68 30.58
CA PRO A 772 22.60 15.44 30.33
C PRO A 772 21.96 15.07 28.99
N ILE A 773 20.63 15.08 28.96
CA ILE A 773 19.83 14.74 27.78
C ILE A 773 19.03 15.97 27.34
N HIS A 774 19.25 16.44 26.11
CA HIS A 774 18.47 17.54 25.53
C HIS A 774 17.59 17.00 24.40
N PHE A 775 16.27 17.03 24.59
CA PHE A 775 15.29 16.80 23.54
C PHE A 775 14.99 18.11 22.82
N LEU A 776 15.03 18.07 21.49
CA LEU A 776 14.52 19.16 20.64
C LEU A 776 13.45 18.61 19.71
N HIS A 777 12.22 19.05 19.86
CA HIS A 777 11.08 18.65 19.03
C HIS A 777 10.64 19.77 18.08
N GLY A 778 10.11 19.40 16.93
CA GLY A 778 9.35 20.34 16.09
C GLY A 778 7.90 20.40 16.55
N GLU A 779 7.33 21.59 16.68
CA GLU A 779 5.93 21.80 17.11
C GLU A 779 4.92 21.07 16.21
N GLN A 780 5.22 20.98 14.91
CA GLN A 780 4.39 20.33 13.90
C GLN A 780 4.89 18.92 13.56
N SER A 781 5.75 18.33 14.40
CA SER A 781 6.24 16.98 14.17
C SER A 781 5.16 15.92 14.38
N TRP A 782 5.31 14.82 13.67
CA TRP A 782 4.52 13.61 13.86
C TRP A 782 5.09 12.70 14.96
N ILE A 783 6.29 12.99 15.48
CA ILE A 783 6.88 12.32 16.63
C ILE A 783 6.25 12.90 17.91
N GLU A 784 5.68 12.05 18.74
CA GLU A 784 4.99 12.47 19.96
C GLU A 784 5.98 12.96 21.04
N ILE A 785 5.76 14.18 21.52
CA ILE A 785 6.59 14.82 22.56
C ILE A 785 6.43 14.18 23.94
N ASP A 786 5.31 13.50 24.22
CA ASP A 786 4.99 12.90 25.52
C ASP A 786 6.11 12.02 26.08
N SER A 787 6.81 11.30 25.20
CA SER A 787 7.93 10.45 25.60
C SER A 787 9.10 11.21 26.22
N SER A 788 9.32 12.47 25.80
CA SER A 788 10.34 13.35 26.40
C SER A 788 9.94 13.82 27.79
N TRP A 789 8.66 14.18 28.00
CA TRP A 789 8.12 14.53 29.32
C TRP A 789 8.19 13.36 30.30
N ILE A 790 7.86 12.14 29.84
CA ILE A 790 8.01 10.93 30.65
C ILE A 790 9.49 10.71 30.99
N ALA A 791 10.42 10.96 30.06
CA ALA A 791 11.85 10.83 30.32
C ALA A 791 12.32 11.82 31.39
N GLN A 792 11.83 13.07 31.33
CA GLN A 792 12.11 14.08 32.36
C GLN A 792 11.53 13.71 33.73
N GLY A 793 10.36 13.08 33.78
CA GLY A 793 9.80 12.54 35.03
C GLY A 793 10.60 11.36 35.61
N LYS A 794 11.42 10.67 34.80
CA LYS A 794 12.26 9.55 35.24
C LYS A 794 13.66 9.99 35.67
N ARG A 795 14.07 11.25 35.42
CA ARG A 795 15.47 11.68 35.59
C ARG A 795 15.66 13.20 35.65
N ASP A 796 16.52 13.64 36.58
CA ASP A 796 16.68 15.06 36.95
C ASP A 796 17.55 15.93 36.00
N ASN A 797 18.06 15.41 34.87
CA ASN A 797 18.93 16.15 33.95
C ASN A 797 18.47 16.06 32.47
N VAL A 798 17.15 16.00 32.28
CA VAL A 798 16.50 16.00 30.97
C VAL A 798 15.92 17.38 30.68
N PHE A 799 16.31 17.96 29.56
CA PHE A 799 15.85 19.24 29.06
C PHE A 799 15.03 19.03 27.79
N ILE A 800 13.94 19.78 27.64
CA ILE A 800 13.00 19.63 26.52
C ILE A 800 12.78 21.03 25.95
N ASP A 801 13.10 21.19 24.67
CA ASP A 801 12.85 22.39 23.89
C ASP A 801 11.97 22.03 22.69
N THR A 802 11.13 22.98 22.27
CA THR A 802 10.29 22.84 21.08
C THR A 802 10.54 24.00 20.14
N MET A 803 10.73 23.70 18.85
CA MET A 803 10.95 24.69 17.81
C MET A 803 9.63 24.99 17.12
N LYS A 804 9.26 26.27 17.13
CA LYS A 804 8.00 26.76 16.59
C LYS A 804 7.96 26.57 15.08
N ASP A 805 6.79 26.23 14.55
CA ASP A 805 6.55 26.09 13.11
C ASP A 805 7.46 25.05 12.39
N ALA A 806 8.23 24.26 13.14
CA ALA A 806 9.11 23.23 12.62
C ALA A 806 8.45 21.84 12.65
N GLY A 807 8.71 21.04 11.61
CA GLY A 807 8.27 19.65 11.54
C GLY A 807 9.37 18.68 11.99
N HIS A 808 9.35 17.47 11.44
CA HIS A 808 10.30 16.41 11.80
C HIS A 808 11.77 16.74 11.48
N HIS A 809 12.03 17.55 10.45
CA HIS A 809 13.38 17.91 10.04
C HIS A 809 13.74 19.28 10.62
N VAL A 810 13.69 19.39 11.96
CA VAL A 810 13.87 20.64 12.71
C VAL A 810 15.09 21.45 12.24
N TYR A 811 16.22 20.76 12.03
CA TYR A 811 17.48 21.34 11.55
C TYR A 811 17.41 22.00 10.16
N ALA A 812 16.41 21.64 9.34
CA ALA A 812 16.18 22.18 8.01
C ALA A 812 14.93 23.07 7.91
N ASP A 813 13.95 22.90 8.79
CA ASP A 813 12.75 23.73 8.86
C ASP A 813 13.08 25.15 9.37
N ALA A 814 13.90 25.24 10.41
CA ALA A 814 14.33 26.51 11.00
C ALA A 814 15.83 26.49 11.33
N PRO A 815 16.70 26.48 10.30
CA PRO A 815 18.14 26.25 10.47
C PRO A 815 18.83 27.30 11.35
N ASP A 816 18.44 28.58 11.24
CA ASP A 816 19.03 29.66 12.04
C ASP A 816 18.68 29.51 13.53
N GLU A 817 17.43 29.16 13.84
CA GLU A 817 16.98 28.91 15.23
C GLU A 817 17.61 27.63 15.79
N PHE A 818 17.74 26.60 14.96
CA PHE A 818 18.43 25.37 15.32
C PHE A 818 19.90 25.61 15.66
N ASP A 819 20.60 26.42 14.89
CA ASP A 819 21.99 26.76 15.15
C ASP A 819 22.14 27.59 16.43
N ILE A 820 21.21 28.52 16.71
CA ILE A 820 21.16 29.26 17.98
C ILE A 820 20.94 28.32 19.16
N PHE A 821 19.99 27.39 19.04
CA PHE A 821 19.73 26.36 20.05
C PHE A 821 20.97 25.51 20.31
N LEU A 822 21.64 25.03 19.26
CA LEU A 822 22.86 24.26 19.40
C LEU A 822 23.96 25.08 20.04
N LYS A 823 24.19 26.32 19.63
CA LYS A 823 25.20 27.19 20.25
C LYS A 823 24.97 27.34 21.76
N LYS A 824 23.73 27.60 22.19
CA LYS A 824 23.36 27.68 23.61
C LYS A 824 23.59 26.36 24.35
N THR A 825 23.19 25.24 23.76
CA THR A 825 23.27 23.90 24.37
C THR A 825 24.70 23.38 24.44
N LEU A 826 25.55 23.77 23.47
CA LEU A 826 26.92 23.32 23.36
C LEU A 826 27.92 24.23 24.12
N MET A 827 27.61 25.52 24.36
CA MET A 827 28.49 26.48 25.05
C MET A 827 28.51 26.36 26.58
N ASN A 828 27.44 25.90 27.23
CA ASN A 828 27.34 25.88 28.69
C ASN A 828 28.24 24.83 29.41
N LYS A 829 29.23 24.26 28.71
CA LYS A 829 29.99 23.07 29.17
C LYS A 829 31.48 23.09 28.77
N GLU A 830 32.00 24.26 28.39
CA GLU A 830 33.44 24.55 28.48
C GLU A 830 33.84 24.68 29.95
#